data_AF-A0A9D1CIN5-F1
#
_entry.id   AF-A0A9D1CIN5-F1
#
_cell.length_a   1.000
_cell.length_b   1.000
_cell.length_c   1.000
_cell.angle_alpha   90.00
_cell.angle_beta   90.00
_cell.angle_gamma   90.00
#
_symmetry.space_group_name_H-M   'P 1'
#
loop_
_entity.id
_entity.type
_entity.pdbx_description
1 polymer ?
#
loop_
_entity_poly.entity_id
_entity_poly.type
_entity_poly.pdbx_seq_one_letter_code
_entity_poly.pdbx_strand_id
1 'polypeptide(L)'
;MRCRSCGAELDGHETICPGCGRKLAPPAQVSSQAARRYQERIRDGERMVREGRGPQERRQQTGAASRRTGDASASDNHPTADHAGDAPASGDHPPARRRRASSSRRPLADTPSRDPAQSASMPPSRQEKASAQAGRPPVRMVRRYRYEAIEPETEGYENFNWVRLCVVSFLCVLVLTVGAYLFLSYTSMGQLWLATMGREASAEAYHTLGRQHMSNGSIARAVDALEIAQSKDPNNLEILVDLGRAYMGNGQAAAAELAYTRAIQYWPAYPDPYRLLVDIMVEQGRNYEAVQCILLAIEETGDNDGYFNGIYQQMLPGRPNVDILAGRYDQEISLTLSCEEGGTIYYTILGEDPLASGVRYEEPIYLEEGVWRLRAVTEKNGVYSQELVQSYTVSKPVPDMPKASLQSGTYDSVRTVSLRAGSDTVIYYTIDGTQPTTESKQYNPDEPIQLRIGKTVIRAIAVNIEGKKSNELNIEYECGGRTAYSMNAKDTVGDLALFETTQSEFVALYGQPQSEQSDGRDALGTYTKLTYAFGYATFLDRGTGGEPVLAELSTRSPDMAGPRSTAVGMRAEEVLSAFRDVGGEANIDGDRVLYTIRTMDTNAIGLLTYLQDDPDYDYQIGYWVKVQNTQQFIELSYYVKDGLVVRMDWLRYESA
;
A
#
# COMPACT_ATOMS: atom_id res chain seq x y z
N MET A 1 12.16 -34.09 -7.11
CA MET A 1 12.04 -34.50 -5.67
C MET A 1 11.96 -36.02 -5.60
N ARG A 2 11.98 -36.66 -4.42
CA ARG A 2 11.69 -38.10 -4.28
C ARG A 2 10.49 -38.34 -3.36
N CYS A 3 9.59 -39.23 -3.74
CA CYS A 3 8.40 -39.56 -2.95
C CYS A 3 8.81 -40.25 -1.64
N ARG A 4 8.51 -39.64 -0.48
CA ARG A 4 8.82 -40.22 0.84
C ARG A 4 8.17 -41.60 1.09
N SER A 5 7.11 -41.95 0.34
CA SER A 5 6.36 -43.20 0.53
C SER A 5 6.85 -44.37 -0.32
N CYS A 6 7.54 -44.13 -1.44
CA CYS A 6 7.98 -45.19 -2.37
C CYS A 6 9.33 -44.96 -3.07
N GLY A 7 10.02 -43.84 -2.80
CA GLY A 7 11.35 -43.53 -3.34
C GLY A 7 11.40 -43.02 -4.78
N ALA A 8 10.30 -43.09 -5.54
CA ALA A 8 10.23 -42.63 -6.94
C ALA A 8 10.63 -41.15 -7.10
N GLU A 9 11.36 -40.83 -8.17
CA GLU A 9 11.66 -39.45 -8.55
C GLU A 9 10.43 -38.75 -9.14
N LEU A 10 10.33 -37.45 -8.86
CA LEU A 10 9.16 -36.59 -9.11
C LEU A 10 9.61 -35.28 -9.75
N ASP A 11 9.07 -34.96 -10.92
CA ASP A 11 9.45 -33.78 -11.72
C ASP A 11 8.66 -32.51 -11.35
N GLY A 12 8.75 -32.12 -10.07
CA GLY A 12 8.44 -30.77 -9.55
C GLY A 12 6.98 -30.30 -9.56
N HIS A 13 6.16 -30.77 -10.50
CA HIS A 13 4.81 -30.27 -10.79
C HIS A 13 3.72 -31.36 -10.67
N GLU A 14 4.12 -32.59 -10.31
CA GLU A 14 3.19 -33.71 -10.16
C GLU A 14 2.37 -33.62 -8.86
N THR A 15 1.05 -33.52 -8.98
CA THR A 15 0.12 -33.53 -7.82
C THR A 15 -0.18 -34.92 -7.29
N ILE A 16 0.23 -35.98 -8.00
CA ILE A 16 0.04 -37.40 -7.65
C ILE A 16 1.32 -38.14 -8.01
N CYS A 17 1.89 -38.90 -7.06
CA CYS A 17 3.10 -39.67 -7.32
C CYS A 17 2.83 -40.82 -8.31
N PRO A 18 3.53 -40.89 -9.47
CA PRO A 18 3.30 -41.93 -10.47
C PRO A 18 3.65 -43.35 -9.97
N GLY A 19 4.58 -43.46 -9.02
CA GLY A 19 5.00 -44.75 -8.46
C GLY A 19 4.07 -45.37 -7.40
N CYS A 20 3.16 -44.59 -6.78
CA CYS A 20 2.26 -45.11 -5.73
C CYS A 20 0.84 -44.51 -5.70
N GLY A 21 0.47 -43.67 -6.66
CA GLY A 21 -0.87 -43.09 -6.78
C GLY A 21 -1.28 -42.11 -5.68
N ARG A 22 -0.38 -41.76 -4.75
CA ARG A 22 -0.67 -40.91 -3.59
C ARG A 22 -0.59 -39.43 -3.96
N LYS A 23 -1.60 -38.64 -3.57
CA LYS A 23 -1.61 -37.17 -3.73
C LYS A 23 -0.44 -36.55 -2.96
N LEU A 24 0.24 -35.58 -3.59
CA LEU A 24 1.35 -34.83 -3.02
C LEU A 24 0.83 -33.44 -2.60
N ALA A 25 1.10 -33.04 -1.36
CA ALA A 25 0.69 -31.72 -0.85
C ALA A 25 1.57 -30.60 -1.44
N PRO A 26 1.01 -29.42 -1.76
CA PRO A 26 1.79 -28.28 -2.23
C PRO A 26 2.74 -27.77 -1.13
N PRO A 27 3.88 -27.14 -1.49
CA PRO A 27 4.87 -26.70 -0.52
C PRO A 27 4.35 -25.50 0.29
N ALA A 28 4.01 -25.74 1.56
CA ALA A 28 3.77 -24.67 2.52
C ALA A 28 5.09 -23.90 2.76
N GLN A 29 5.18 -22.68 2.25
CA GLN A 29 6.20 -21.73 2.69
C GLN A 29 5.86 -21.26 4.12
N VAL A 30 6.88 -20.89 4.90
CA VAL A 30 6.87 -20.52 6.34
C VAL A 30 6.90 -21.69 7.36
N SER A 31 6.27 -22.86 7.16
CA SER A 31 6.23 -23.91 8.23
C SER A 31 7.61 -24.52 8.58
N SER A 32 8.41 -24.87 7.57
CA SER A 32 9.56 -25.78 7.74
C SER A 32 10.78 -25.21 8.49
N GLN A 33 10.90 -23.90 8.70
CA GLN A 33 11.98 -23.30 9.51
C GLN A 33 11.59 -23.16 10.99
N ALA A 34 10.32 -22.85 11.26
CA ALA A 34 9.75 -22.76 12.61
C ALA A 34 9.85 -24.11 13.34
N ALA A 35 9.34 -25.17 12.71
CA ALA A 35 9.41 -26.54 13.21
C ALA A 35 10.85 -26.99 13.52
N ARG A 36 11.82 -26.68 12.64
CA ARG A 36 13.24 -27.01 12.85
C ARG A 36 13.85 -26.28 14.03
N ARG A 37 13.65 -24.95 14.15
CA ARG A 37 14.16 -24.15 15.29
C ARG A 37 13.55 -24.57 16.64
N TYR A 38 12.34 -25.13 16.62
CA TYR A 38 11.71 -25.69 17.81
C TYR A 38 12.31 -27.07 18.17
N GLN A 39 12.46 -27.97 17.18
CA GLN A 39 13.16 -29.25 17.36
C GLN A 39 14.63 -29.09 17.78
N GLU A 40 15.33 -28.04 17.34
CA GLU A 40 16.69 -27.68 17.77
C GLU A 40 16.70 -27.23 19.23
N ARG A 41 15.81 -26.31 19.65
CA ARG A 41 15.69 -25.88 21.05
C ARG A 41 15.33 -27.03 22.00
N ILE A 42 14.50 -27.97 21.56
CA ILE A 42 14.21 -29.21 22.28
C ILE A 42 15.50 -29.99 22.57
N ARG A 43 16.33 -30.23 21.55
CA ARG A 43 17.60 -30.98 21.69
C ARG A 43 18.61 -30.27 22.57
N ASP A 44 18.66 -28.94 22.52
CA ASP A 44 19.53 -28.15 23.40
C ASP A 44 19.03 -28.14 24.86
N GLY A 45 17.70 -28.08 25.07
CA GLY A 45 17.09 -28.22 26.40
C GLY A 45 17.39 -29.59 27.04
N GLU A 46 17.27 -30.67 26.27
CA GLU A 46 17.69 -32.01 26.74
C GLU A 46 19.18 -32.06 27.11
N ARG A 47 20.05 -31.38 26.34
CA ARG A 47 21.49 -31.30 26.66
C ARG A 47 21.72 -30.56 27.98
N MET A 48 21.08 -29.41 28.21
CA MET A 48 21.24 -28.63 29.45
C MET A 48 20.76 -29.40 30.69
N VAL A 49 19.64 -30.13 30.59
CA VAL A 49 19.14 -30.99 31.67
C VAL A 49 20.11 -32.16 31.94
N ARG A 50 20.66 -32.78 30.89
CA ARG A 50 21.63 -33.88 31.02
C ARG A 50 22.98 -33.44 31.59
N GLU A 51 23.34 -32.17 31.42
CA GLU A 51 24.54 -31.53 31.98
C GLU A 51 24.33 -30.95 33.40
N GLY A 52 23.15 -31.10 34.00
CA GLY A 52 22.85 -30.65 35.37
C GLY A 52 22.80 -29.13 35.53
N ARG A 53 22.68 -28.37 34.43
CA ARG A 53 22.58 -26.90 34.44
C ARG A 53 21.11 -26.51 34.34
N GLY A 54 20.46 -26.33 35.49
CA GLY A 54 19.10 -25.81 35.54
C GLY A 54 19.00 -24.39 34.94
N PRO A 55 17.81 -23.97 34.47
CA PRO A 55 17.62 -22.63 33.93
C PRO A 55 17.90 -21.59 35.03
N GLN A 56 18.92 -20.73 34.83
CA GLN A 56 19.04 -19.53 35.64
C GLN A 56 17.92 -18.57 35.23
N GLU A 57 16.87 -18.49 36.06
CA GLU A 57 15.86 -17.43 35.96
C GLU A 57 16.57 -16.08 35.80
N ARG A 58 16.36 -15.43 34.65
CA ARG A 58 16.92 -14.11 34.37
C ARG A 58 16.12 -13.05 35.11
N ARG A 59 16.12 -13.10 36.45
CA ARG A 59 15.55 -12.07 37.31
C ARG A 59 16.13 -10.72 36.92
N GLN A 60 15.27 -9.84 36.42
CA GLN A 60 15.59 -8.43 36.29
C GLN A 60 15.86 -7.88 37.68
N GLN A 61 17.13 -7.68 38.01
CA GLN A 61 17.51 -6.92 39.20
C GLN A 61 17.57 -5.44 38.84
N THR A 62 16.44 -4.76 39.03
CA THR A 62 16.45 -3.33 39.34
C THR A 62 17.08 -3.14 40.72
N GLY A 63 18.15 -2.35 40.82
CA GLY A 63 18.83 -2.12 42.11
C GLY A 63 20.19 -1.46 41.95
N ALA A 64 20.27 -0.16 42.25
CA ALA A 64 21.51 0.62 42.14
C ALA A 64 22.49 0.36 43.30
N ALA A 65 23.80 0.32 43.01
CA ALA A 65 24.85 0.60 43.99
C ALA A 65 26.14 1.14 43.34
N SER A 66 26.66 2.19 43.97
CA SER A 66 27.76 3.09 43.60
C SER A 66 29.16 2.53 43.28
N ARG A 67 29.83 3.24 42.36
CA ARG A 67 31.26 3.67 42.38
C ARG A 67 32.38 2.61 42.51
N ARG A 68 33.24 2.56 41.47
CA ARG A 68 34.64 3.06 41.58
C ARG A 68 35.23 3.46 40.22
N THR A 69 35.98 4.56 40.30
CA THR A 69 36.75 5.33 39.30
C THR A 69 37.66 4.56 38.34
N GLY A 70 37.79 5.08 37.11
CA GLY A 70 38.84 4.77 36.12
C GLY A 70 38.79 5.73 34.93
N ASP A 71 39.78 6.61 34.81
CA ASP A 71 39.78 7.85 34.01
C ASP A 71 39.73 7.71 32.47
N ALA A 72 39.07 8.66 31.79
CA ALA A 72 39.44 9.18 30.46
C ALA A 72 38.68 10.48 30.06
N SER A 73 39.31 11.63 30.33
CA SER A 73 39.28 12.96 29.66
C SER A 73 38.28 13.34 28.52
N ALA A 74 37.82 14.61 28.62
CA ALA A 74 37.40 15.56 27.55
C ALA A 74 36.03 15.34 26.84
N SER A 75 35.23 16.36 26.51
CA SER A 75 35.33 17.82 26.68
C SER A 75 33.95 18.51 26.62
N ASP A 76 33.81 19.62 27.36
CA ASP A 76 33.01 20.83 27.10
C ASP A 76 31.62 20.73 26.42
N ASN A 77 30.56 21.05 27.17
CA ASN A 77 29.93 22.38 27.12
C ASN A 77 28.70 22.50 28.07
N HIS A 78 28.53 23.69 28.65
CA HIS A 78 27.33 24.13 29.37
C HIS A 78 26.79 25.38 28.63
N PRO A 79 25.47 25.65 28.66
CA PRO A 79 25.03 26.61 29.69
C PRO A 79 23.60 26.40 30.26
N THR A 80 23.40 26.98 31.45
CA THR A 80 22.23 27.71 32.04
C THR A 80 20.94 27.87 31.21
N ALA A 81 19.71 28.07 31.72
CA ALA A 81 19.20 28.52 33.04
C ALA A 81 17.69 28.14 33.16
N ASP A 82 17.14 27.84 34.35
CA ASP A 82 16.29 28.69 35.22
C ASP A 82 14.75 28.61 35.06
N HIS A 83 14.09 28.82 36.22
CA HIS A 83 12.65 29.07 36.48
C HIS A 83 11.61 27.93 36.32
N ALA A 84 10.48 27.90 37.03
CA ALA A 84 10.09 28.23 38.43
C ALA A 84 8.54 28.21 38.55
N GLY A 85 8.01 27.68 39.66
CA GLY A 85 6.61 27.82 40.10
C GLY A 85 5.54 27.05 39.29
N ASP A 86 4.34 26.76 39.82
CA ASP A 86 3.88 26.77 41.21
C ASP A 86 2.63 25.86 41.34
N ALA A 87 2.42 25.28 42.54
CA ALA A 87 1.15 24.70 42.99
C ALA A 87 0.57 25.59 44.11
N PRO A 88 -0.76 25.62 44.37
CA PRO A 88 -1.44 24.59 45.17
C PRO A 88 -2.88 24.30 44.63
N ALA A 89 -3.84 23.63 45.27
CA ALA A 89 -4.00 22.98 46.58
C ALA A 89 -4.88 21.69 46.37
N SER A 90 -5.63 21.05 47.28
CA SER A 90 -5.90 21.07 48.74
C SER A 90 -6.64 19.77 49.10
N GLY A 91 -6.41 19.21 50.30
CA GLY A 91 -7.38 18.62 51.26
C GLY A 91 -8.40 17.53 50.83
N ASP A 92 -8.77 16.53 51.65
CA ASP A 92 -8.42 16.22 53.04
C ASP A 92 -8.61 14.72 53.37
N HIS A 93 -7.98 14.27 54.46
CA HIS A 93 -8.13 12.99 55.15
C HIS A 93 -8.83 13.24 56.52
N PRO A 94 -9.13 12.25 57.41
CA PRO A 94 -9.56 10.85 57.29
C PRO A 94 -10.79 10.63 58.26
N PRO A 95 -10.92 9.65 59.21
CA PRO A 95 -10.50 8.24 59.30
C PRO A 95 -11.58 7.21 59.78
N ALA A 96 -11.29 5.92 59.54
CA ALA A 96 -11.50 4.73 60.42
C ALA A 96 -12.87 4.35 61.04
N ARG A 97 -13.22 3.05 60.91
CA ARG A 97 -13.34 2.13 62.08
C ARG A 97 -13.40 0.63 61.75
N ARG A 98 -12.91 -0.20 62.70
CA ARG A 98 -13.02 -1.67 62.73
C ARG A 98 -14.41 -2.12 63.25
N ARG A 99 -14.87 -3.34 62.87
CA ARG A 99 -15.27 -4.39 63.85
C ARG A 99 -15.49 -5.78 63.22
N ARG A 100 -15.63 -6.79 64.09
CA ARG A 100 -15.65 -8.24 63.82
C ARG A 100 -17.07 -8.84 63.81
N ALA A 101 -17.14 -10.04 63.21
CA ALA A 101 -17.80 -11.27 63.71
C ALA A 101 -19.28 -11.62 63.38
N SER A 102 -19.40 -12.90 63.00
CA SER A 102 -20.36 -13.93 63.45
C SER A 102 -21.82 -13.93 62.99
N SER A 103 -22.13 -14.94 62.16
CA SER A 103 -23.28 -15.89 62.25
C SER A 103 -24.73 -15.37 62.38
N SER A 104 -25.63 -15.83 61.51
CA SER A 104 -26.50 -17.02 61.79
C SER A 104 -27.68 -17.23 60.81
N ARG A 105 -28.06 -18.52 60.65
CA ARG A 105 -29.42 -19.10 60.42
C ARG A 105 -30.31 -18.79 59.17
N ARG A 106 -30.87 -19.89 58.62
CA ARG A 106 -32.06 -20.01 57.74
C ARG A 106 -33.40 -19.71 58.49
N PRO A 107 -34.56 -19.50 57.82
CA PRO A 107 -35.50 -20.56 57.33
C PRO A 107 -35.93 -20.39 55.84
N LEU A 108 -36.43 -21.39 55.07
CA LEU A 108 -37.82 -21.99 54.98
C LEU A 108 -38.96 -20.96 54.77
N ALA A 109 -39.99 -21.12 53.91
CA ALA A 109 -40.46 -22.17 52.97
C ALA A 109 -41.08 -21.49 51.68
N ASP A 110 -41.61 -22.13 50.62
CA ASP A 110 -42.86 -22.93 50.53
C ASP A 110 -43.03 -23.67 49.15
N THR A 111 -44.02 -24.57 49.08
CA THR A 111 -44.45 -25.42 47.92
C THR A 111 -45.90 -25.02 47.46
N PRO A 112 -46.53 -25.46 46.32
CA PRO A 112 -46.92 -26.88 46.07
C PRO A 112 -47.21 -27.42 44.62
N SER A 113 -47.17 -28.77 44.51
CA SER A 113 -48.05 -29.70 43.73
C SER A 113 -48.24 -29.63 42.20
N ARG A 114 -47.98 -30.76 41.49
CA ARG A 114 -49.00 -31.79 41.12
C ARG A 114 -48.39 -33.04 40.44
N ASP A 115 -49.04 -34.19 40.71
CA ASP A 115 -48.81 -35.57 40.22
C ASP A 115 -49.78 -35.91 39.05
N PRO A 116 -49.78 -37.09 38.33
CA PRO A 116 -49.55 -38.45 38.89
C PRO A 116 -48.99 -39.62 37.98
N ALA A 117 -48.70 -40.75 38.65
CA ALA A 117 -48.88 -42.18 38.21
C ALA A 117 -48.05 -42.74 37.02
N GLN A 118 -47.60 -44.01 36.94
CA GLN A 118 -47.62 -45.27 37.74
C GLN A 118 -46.62 -46.26 37.04
N SER A 119 -46.11 -47.39 37.56
CA SER A 119 -45.94 -47.97 38.92
C SER A 119 -45.12 -49.30 38.87
N ALA A 120 -44.82 -49.88 40.05
CA ALA A 120 -44.50 -51.31 40.32
C ALA A 120 -43.15 -51.91 39.83
N SER A 121 -42.47 -52.79 40.60
CA SER A 121 -42.65 -53.19 42.02
C SER A 121 -41.45 -53.99 42.57
N MET A 122 -41.13 -53.80 43.85
CA MET A 122 -40.27 -54.70 44.65
C MET A 122 -40.80 -54.70 46.11
N PRO A 123 -40.97 -55.86 46.79
CA PRO A 123 -41.60 -55.91 48.12
C PRO A 123 -40.58 -55.75 49.28
N PRO A 124 -41.00 -55.24 50.46
CA PRO A 124 -40.09 -54.81 51.53
C PRO A 124 -40.01 -55.75 52.74
N SER A 125 -39.09 -55.42 53.64
CA SER A 125 -38.98 -55.92 55.01
C SER A 125 -40.11 -55.43 55.93
N ARG A 126 -40.27 -56.03 57.12
CA ARG A 126 -41.13 -55.50 58.19
C ARG A 126 -40.50 -55.63 59.57
N GLN A 127 -40.68 -54.58 60.38
CA GLN A 127 -40.04 -54.35 61.68
C GLN A 127 -40.84 -54.91 62.87
N GLU A 128 -40.13 -55.49 63.85
CA GLU A 128 -39.95 -54.96 65.21
C GLU A 128 -41.12 -54.20 65.90
N LYS A 129 -41.63 -54.71 67.06
CA LYS A 129 -41.43 -54.16 68.44
C LYS A 129 -42.47 -54.58 69.50
N ALA A 130 -41.99 -54.77 70.75
CA ALA A 130 -42.67 -54.58 72.06
C ALA A 130 -43.90 -55.46 72.45
N SER A 131 -44.20 -55.81 73.71
CA SER A 131 -43.54 -55.56 75.03
C SER A 131 -44.07 -56.47 76.16
N ALA A 132 -43.19 -56.80 77.12
CA ALA A 132 -43.40 -57.08 78.57
C ALA A 132 -44.61 -57.89 79.12
N GLN A 133 -44.32 -58.96 79.88
CA GLN A 133 -44.63 -59.05 81.33
C GLN A 133 -43.94 -60.26 82.02
N ALA A 134 -43.95 -60.28 83.37
CA ALA A 134 -43.07 -61.11 84.20
C ALA A 134 -43.68 -62.45 84.68
N GLY A 135 -42.81 -63.44 84.96
CA GLY A 135 -43.16 -64.71 85.60
C GLY A 135 -41.95 -65.39 86.25
N ARG A 136 -42.13 -65.98 87.44
CA ARG A 136 -41.06 -66.61 88.24
C ARG A 136 -40.62 -67.98 87.68
N PRO A 137 -39.38 -68.43 87.89
CA PRO A 137 -38.92 -69.75 87.44
C PRO A 137 -39.29 -70.87 88.43
N PRO A 138 -39.53 -72.10 87.93
CA PRO A 138 -39.36 -73.30 88.75
C PRO A 138 -38.42 -74.36 88.14
N VAL A 139 -37.43 -74.72 88.95
CA VAL A 139 -36.93 -76.09 89.24
C VAL A 139 -36.48 -77.01 88.08
N ARG A 140 -35.20 -77.39 88.18
CA ARG A 140 -34.53 -78.54 87.51
C ARG A 140 -35.41 -79.78 87.33
N MET A 141 -35.41 -80.35 86.12
CA MET A 141 -35.53 -81.80 85.93
C MET A 141 -34.23 -82.38 85.35
N VAL A 142 -33.59 -83.26 86.13
CA VAL A 142 -32.37 -83.95 85.71
C VAL A 142 -32.76 -85.15 84.84
N ARG A 143 -32.57 -85.04 83.52
CA ARG A 143 -32.56 -86.24 82.66
C ARG A 143 -31.23 -86.97 82.85
N ARG A 144 -31.28 -88.10 83.57
CA ARG A 144 -30.20 -89.09 83.55
C ARG A 144 -30.04 -89.61 82.14
N TYR A 145 -28.92 -89.31 81.49
CA TYR A 145 -28.48 -90.09 80.34
C TYR A 145 -27.99 -91.46 80.84
N ARG A 146 -28.58 -92.51 80.29
CA ARG A 146 -28.16 -93.90 80.50
C ARG A 146 -26.90 -94.11 79.65
N TYR A 147 -25.76 -94.33 80.30
CA TYR A 147 -24.56 -94.79 79.61
C TYR A 147 -24.79 -96.25 79.23
N GLU A 148 -25.02 -96.50 77.95
CA GLU A 148 -24.85 -97.83 77.36
C GLU A 148 -23.35 -98.02 77.11
N ALA A 149 -22.81 -99.13 77.62
CA ALA A 149 -21.40 -99.44 77.49
C ALA A 149 -21.13 -99.91 76.06
N ILE A 150 -20.50 -99.04 75.27
CA ILE A 150 -19.96 -99.40 73.96
C ILE A 150 -18.64 -100.14 74.23
N GLU A 151 -18.62 -101.44 73.95
CA GLU A 151 -17.38 -102.21 73.94
C GLU A 151 -16.47 -101.67 72.82
N PRO A 152 -15.16 -101.48 73.06
CA PRO A 152 -14.26 -100.97 72.04
C PRO A 152 -13.96 -102.07 71.02
N GLU A 153 -14.75 -102.14 69.94
CA GLU A 153 -14.38 -102.85 68.73
C GLU A 153 -13.10 -102.22 68.17
N THR A 154 -11.97 -102.89 68.39
CA THR A 154 -10.69 -102.56 67.76
C THR A 154 -10.70 -103.05 66.31
N GLU A 155 -11.60 -102.50 65.48
CA GLU A 155 -11.52 -102.67 64.04
C GLU A 155 -10.22 -102.05 63.52
N GLY A 156 -9.54 -102.79 62.65
CA GLY A 156 -8.18 -102.47 62.25
C GLY A 156 -8.09 -101.12 61.54
N TYR A 157 -7.16 -100.29 61.98
CA TYR A 157 -6.68 -99.16 61.20
C TYR A 157 -6.07 -99.71 59.89
N GLU A 158 -6.86 -99.78 58.81
CA GLU A 158 -6.34 -100.07 57.48
C GLU A 158 -5.18 -99.10 57.21
N ASN A 159 -4.02 -99.65 56.84
CA ASN A 159 -2.73 -98.95 56.87
C ASN A 159 -2.79 -97.58 56.18
N PHE A 160 -3.02 -96.53 56.96
CA PHE A 160 -3.04 -95.16 56.46
C PHE A 160 -1.63 -94.83 55.99
N ASN A 161 -1.43 -94.90 54.68
CA ASN A 161 -0.10 -94.91 54.11
C ASN A 161 0.45 -93.48 54.14
N TRP A 162 1.06 -93.11 55.27
CA TRP A 162 1.68 -91.81 55.51
C TRP A 162 2.67 -91.42 54.43
N VAL A 163 3.35 -92.39 53.80
CA VAL A 163 4.21 -92.14 52.64
C VAL A 163 3.39 -91.62 51.45
N ARG A 164 2.22 -92.21 51.15
CA ARG A 164 1.31 -91.70 50.11
C ARG A 164 0.74 -90.32 50.48
N LEU A 165 0.36 -90.08 51.73
CA LEU A 165 -0.11 -88.75 52.15
C LEU A 165 1.00 -87.70 51.97
N CYS A 166 2.22 -87.98 52.45
CA CYS A 166 3.37 -87.11 52.31
C CYS A 166 3.71 -86.86 50.83
N VAL A 167 3.73 -87.89 49.99
CA VAL A 167 3.96 -87.76 48.54
C VAL A 167 2.86 -86.93 47.86
N VAL A 168 1.59 -87.17 48.17
CA VAL A 168 0.48 -86.36 47.61
C VAL A 168 0.56 -84.92 48.09
N SER A 169 0.82 -84.67 49.38
CA SER A 169 1.00 -83.31 49.91
C SER A 169 2.21 -82.59 49.29
N PHE A 170 3.32 -83.30 49.06
CA PHE A 170 4.49 -82.78 48.38
C PHE A 170 4.20 -82.45 46.91
N LEU A 171 3.48 -83.32 46.19
CA LEU A 171 3.04 -83.05 44.83
C LEU A 171 2.05 -81.88 44.76
N CYS A 172 1.13 -81.75 45.72
CA CYS A 172 0.24 -80.58 45.82
C CYS A 172 1.02 -79.29 46.10
N VAL A 173 2.00 -79.29 47.01
CA VAL A 173 2.87 -78.13 47.26
C VAL A 173 3.73 -77.82 46.04
N LEU A 174 4.22 -78.82 45.31
CA LEU A 174 4.99 -78.63 44.08
C LEU A 174 4.11 -78.03 42.97
N VAL A 175 2.87 -78.52 42.79
CA VAL A 175 1.91 -77.94 41.83
C VAL A 175 1.50 -76.53 42.23
N LEU A 176 1.33 -76.23 43.54
CA LEU A 176 1.01 -74.88 44.01
C LEU A 176 2.19 -73.91 43.90
N THR A 177 3.43 -74.35 44.15
CA THR A 177 4.63 -73.52 44.00
C THR A 177 4.98 -73.27 42.54
N VAL A 178 4.88 -74.28 41.67
CA VAL A 178 5.00 -74.12 40.21
C VAL A 178 3.86 -73.26 39.67
N GLY A 179 2.62 -73.48 40.12
CA GLY A 179 1.45 -72.68 39.75
C GLY A 179 1.59 -71.21 40.18
N ALA A 180 2.06 -70.95 41.40
CA ALA A 180 2.34 -69.60 41.88
C ALA A 180 3.51 -68.94 41.14
N TYR A 181 4.57 -69.69 40.83
CA TYR A 181 5.67 -69.20 40.00
C TYR A 181 5.17 -68.80 38.61
N LEU A 182 4.44 -69.69 37.92
CA LEU A 182 3.87 -69.42 36.60
C LEU A 182 2.88 -68.25 36.62
N PHE A 183 2.06 -68.12 37.67
CA PHE A 183 1.16 -67.00 37.86
C PHE A 183 1.92 -65.67 37.99
N LEU A 184 2.92 -65.61 38.88
CA LEU A 184 3.73 -64.42 39.13
C LEU A 184 4.61 -64.04 37.92
N SER A 185 5.11 -65.02 37.16
CA SER A 185 5.98 -64.76 36.00
C SER A 185 5.23 -64.43 34.71
N TYR A 186 4.10 -65.10 34.42
CA TYR A 186 3.43 -65.01 33.11
C TYR A 186 2.09 -64.27 33.10
N THR A 187 1.45 -63.99 34.24
CA THR A 187 0.16 -63.25 34.24
C THR A 187 0.36 -61.78 34.59
N SER A 188 -0.40 -60.91 33.94
CA SER A 188 -0.40 -59.46 34.21
C SER A 188 -0.78 -59.14 35.68
N MET A 189 -1.72 -59.89 36.26
CA MET A 189 -2.11 -59.77 37.66
C MET A 189 -0.98 -60.19 38.62
N GLY A 190 -0.26 -61.27 38.31
CA GLY A 190 0.89 -61.72 39.10
C GLY A 190 2.06 -60.73 39.05
N GLN A 191 2.33 -60.17 37.87
CA GLN A 191 3.34 -59.11 37.69
C GLN A 191 2.95 -57.82 38.43
N LEU A 192 1.67 -57.43 38.43
CA LEU A 192 1.19 -56.30 39.24
C LEU A 192 1.33 -56.56 40.75
N TRP A 193 1.14 -57.81 41.19
CA TRP A 193 1.42 -58.23 42.57
C TRP A 193 2.91 -58.12 42.93
N LEU A 194 3.82 -58.40 42.00
CA LEU A 194 5.26 -58.16 42.21
C LEU A 194 5.60 -56.67 42.27
N ALA A 195 5.02 -55.85 41.38
CA ALA A 195 5.24 -54.40 41.35
C ALA A 195 4.76 -53.70 42.63
N THR A 196 3.56 -54.05 43.14
CA THR A 196 3.04 -53.52 44.42
C THR A 196 3.89 -53.89 45.63
N MET A 197 4.63 -55.01 45.58
CA MET A 197 5.60 -55.41 46.60
C MET A 197 7.01 -54.83 46.38
N GLY A 198 7.20 -53.93 45.41
CA GLY A 198 8.50 -53.32 45.10
C GLY A 198 9.54 -54.31 44.56
N ARG A 199 9.10 -55.43 43.95
CA ARG A 199 9.97 -56.45 43.35
C ARG A 199 10.12 -56.23 41.85
N GLU A 200 11.13 -56.85 41.25
CA GLU A 200 11.30 -56.80 39.80
C GLU A 200 10.07 -57.38 39.08
N ALA A 201 9.46 -56.55 38.25
CA ALA A 201 8.29 -56.85 37.43
C ALA A 201 8.42 -56.21 36.04
N SER A 202 7.48 -56.48 35.14
CA SER A 202 7.41 -55.90 33.78
C SER A 202 7.11 -54.39 33.79
N ALA A 203 7.48 -53.69 32.70
CA ALA A 203 7.19 -52.26 32.54
C ALA A 203 5.68 -51.96 32.60
N GLU A 204 4.86 -52.78 31.94
CA GLU A 204 3.39 -52.70 31.92
C GLU A 204 2.76 -52.84 33.32
N ALA A 205 3.32 -53.69 34.19
CA ALA A 205 2.86 -53.83 35.56
C ALA A 205 3.14 -52.57 36.40
N TYR A 206 4.32 -51.96 36.23
CA TYR A 206 4.67 -50.68 36.86
C TYR A 206 3.85 -49.50 36.30
N HIS A 207 3.57 -49.47 34.99
CA HIS A 207 2.68 -48.48 34.37
C HIS A 207 1.24 -48.59 34.89
N THR A 208 0.72 -49.82 35.01
CA THR A 208 -0.61 -50.08 35.58
C THR A 208 -0.68 -49.69 37.05
N LEU A 209 0.37 -49.97 37.84
CA LEU A 209 0.49 -49.51 39.22
C LEU A 209 0.52 -47.97 39.31
N GLY A 210 1.27 -47.32 38.43
CA GLY A 210 1.31 -45.86 38.29
C GLY A 210 -0.08 -45.26 38.06
N ARG A 211 -0.82 -45.77 37.07
CA ARG A 211 -2.21 -45.35 36.80
C ARG A 211 -3.14 -45.58 37.99
N GLN A 212 -3.00 -46.68 38.73
CA GLN A 212 -3.75 -46.90 39.97
C GLN A 212 -3.38 -45.90 41.07
N HIS A 213 -2.11 -45.50 41.19
CA HIS A 213 -1.71 -44.46 42.14
C HIS A 213 -2.23 -43.07 41.72
N MET A 214 -2.27 -42.76 40.42
CA MET A 214 -2.90 -41.52 39.91
C MET A 214 -4.40 -41.47 40.24
N SER A 215 -5.15 -42.53 39.93
CA SER A 215 -6.60 -42.58 40.21
C SER A 215 -6.93 -42.54 41.70
N ASN A 216 -6.03 -43.08 42.54
CA ASN A 216 -6.13 -43.01 44.01
C ASN A 216 -5.56 -41.70 44.60
N GLY A 217 -5.23 -40.69 43.78
CA GLY A 217 -4.70 -39.38 44.22
C GLY A 217 -3.30 -39.42 44.85
N SER A 218 -2.61 -40.56 44.80
CA SER A 218 -1.27 -40.76 45.38
C SER A 218 -0.17 -40.36 44.39
N ILE A 219 -0.20 -39.11 43.93
CA ILE A 219 0.56 -38.68 42.73
C ILE A 219 2.08 -38.91 42.84
N ALA A 220 2.71 -38.62 43.98
CA ALA A 220 4.15 -38.88 44.15
C ALA A 220 4.52 -40.36 43.93
N ARG A 221 3.72 -41.30 44.46
CA ARG A 221 3.93 -42.75 44.23
C ARG A 221 3.64 -43.18 42.79
N ALA A 222 2.79 -42.43 42.08
CA ALA A 222 2.57 -42.65 40.66
C ALA A 222 3.82 -42.27 39.85
N VAL A 223 4.45 -41.13 40.18
CA VAL A 223 5.72 -40.72 39.57
C VAL A 223 6.78 -41.80 39.81
N ASP A 224 7.01 -42.23 41.06
CA ASP A 224 7.99 -43.29 41.39
C ASP A 224 7.77 -44.57 40.55
N ALA A 225 6.51 -45.04 40.45
CA ALA A 225 6.17 -46.24 39.68
C ALA A 225 6.33 -46.05 38.16
N LEU A 226 6.02 -44.86 37.63
CA LEU A 226 6.12 -44.53 36.21
C LEU A 226 7.56 -44.25 35.77
N GLU A 227 8.43 -43.72 36.63
CA GLU A 227 9.87 -43.64 36.40
C GLU A 227 10.49 -45.04 36.29
N ILE A 228 10.11 -45.98 37.17
CA ILE A 228 10.53 -47.39 37.07
C ILE A 228 10.01 -48.02 35.77
N ALA A 229 8.78 -47.73 35.35
CA ALA A 229 8.23 -48.18 34.08
C ALA A 229 9.05 -47.63 32.88
N GLN A 230 9.36 -46.32 32.88
CA GLN A 230 10.19 -45.67 31.86
C GLN A 230 11.61 -46.25 31.82
N SER A 231 12.21 -46.59 32.97
CA SER A 231 13.54 -47.20 33.01
C SER A 231 13.62 -48.57 32.32
N LYS A 232 12.48 -49.27 32.23
CA LYS A 232 12.34 -50.60 31.61
C LYS A 232 11.91 -50.52 30.15
N ASP A 233 11.09 -49.53 29.78
CA ASP A 233 10.66 -49.26 28.40
C ASP A 233 10.70 -47.74 28.10
N PRO A 234 11.87 -47.19 27.73
CA PRO A 234 12.09 -45.74 27.65
C PRO A 234 11.31 -45.01 26.56
N ASN A 235 10.86 -45.72 25.53
CA ASN A 235 10.28 -45.14 24.32
C ASN A 235 8.76 -45.35 24.24
N ASN A 236 8.12 -45.84 25.30
CA ASN A 236 6.70 -46.17 25.31
C ASN A 236 5.82 -44.91 25.40
N LEU A 237 4.93 -44.70 24.41
CA LEU A 237 4.06 -43.53 24.36
C LEU A 237 3.16 -43.39 25.59
N GLU A 238 2.49 -44.47 26.02
CA GLU A 238 1.55 -44.41 27.16
C GLU A 238 2.28 -44.09 28.46
N ILE A 239 3.46 -44.70 28.68
CA ILE A 239 4.28 -44.44 29.87
C ILE A 239 4.76 -42.98 29.89
N LEU A 240 5.24 -42.45 28.76
CA LEU A 240 5.71 -41.06 28.68
C LEU A 240 4.58 -40.04 28.90
N VAL A 241 3.39 -40.29 28.34
CA VAL A 241 2.22 -39.41 28.50
C VAL A 241 1.69 -39.45 29.94
N ASP A 242 1.53 -40.63 30.53
CA ASP A 242 1.04 -40.74 31.90
C ASP A 242 2.07 -40.27 32.93
N LEU A 243 3.38 -40.48 32.69
CA LEU A 243 4.45 -39.90 33.51
C LEU A 243 4.42 -38.37 33.46
N GLY A 244 4.25 -37.75 32.28
CA GLY A 244 4.07 -36.31 32.15
C GLY A 244 2.84 -35.80 32.92
N ARG A 245 1.72 -36.53 32.86
CA ARG A 245 0.50 -36.19 33.62
C ARG A 245 0.72 -36.31 35.14
N ALA A 246 1.46 -37.33 35.59
CA ALA A 246 1.83 -37.50 36.98
C ALA A 246 2.76 -36.37 37.46
N TYR A 247 3.76 -35.98 36.66
CA TYR A 247 4.60 -34.81 36.96
C TYR A 247 3.78 -33.52 37.07
N MET A 248 2.84 -33.26 36.16
CA MET A 248 1.93 -32.11 36.26
C MET A 248 1.12 -32.13 37.56
N GLY A 249 0.51 -33.27 37.90
CA GLY A 249 -0.21 -33.45 39.16
C GLY A 249 0.66 -33.31 40.41
N ASN A 250 1.99 -33.47 40.28
CA ASN A 250 2.98 -33.30 41.35
C ASN A 250 3.61 -31.88 41.37
N GLY A 251 3.16 -30.97 40.49
CA GLY A 251 3.71 -29.61 40.36
C GLY A 251 5.06 -29.51 39.63
N GLN A 252 5.52 -30.59 38.98
CA GLN A 252 6.82 -30.69 38.33
C GLN A 252 6.72 -30.39 36.81
N ALA A 253 6.19 -29.22 36.45
CA ALA A 253 5.91 -28.86 35.05
C ALA A 253 7.12 -29.04 34.10
N ALA A 254 8.33 -28.64 34.51
CA ALA A 254 9.53 -28.80 33.69
C ALA A 254 9.90 -30.29 33.40
N ALA A 255 9.56 -31.21 34.31
CA ALA A 255 9.75 -32.65 34.08
C ALA A 255 8.65 -33.21 33.15
N ALA A 256 7.43 -32.67 33.24
CA ALA A 256 6.35 -32.99 32.30
C ALA A 256 6.66 -32.52 30.87
N GLU A 257 7.16 -31.29 30.70
CA GLU A 257 7.62 -30.77 29.39
C GLU A 257 8.64 -31.72 28.75
N LEU A 258 9.63 -32.19 29.51
CA LEU A 258 10.63 -33.16 29.03
C LEU A 258 10.01 -34.51 28.63
N ALA A 259 9.06 -35.02 29.42
CA ALA A 259 8.37 -36.29 29.14
C ALA A 259 7.54 -36.21 27.85
N TYR A 260 6.77 -35.14 27.65
CA TYR A 260 5.99 -34.91 26.43
C TYR A 260 6.88 -34.64 25.22
N THR A 261 7.97 -33.90 25.40
CA THR A 261 8.98 -33.63 24.36
C THR A 261 9.59 -34.93 23.83
N ARG A 262 9.91 -35.89 24.70
CA ARG A 262 10.37 -37.23 24.29
C ARG A 262 9.28 -38.03 23.60
N ALA A 263 8.03 -37.94 24.08
CA ALA A 263 6.91 -38.59 23.41
C ALA A 263 6.75 -38.07 21.97
N ILE A 264 6.85 -36.75 21.74
CA ILE A 264 6.87 -36.13 20.41
C ILE A 264 8.05 -36.63 19.57
N GLN A 265 9.25 -36.74 20.15
CA GLN A 265 10.45 -37.19 19.44
C GLN A 265 10.34 -38.63 18.89
N TYR A 266 9.75 -39.55 19.66
CA TYR A 266 9.58 -40.95 19.26
C TYR A 266 8.27 -41.21 18.50
N TRP A 267 7.22 -40.42 18.75
CA TRP A 267 5.87 -40.61 18.23
C TRP A 267 5.27 -39.30 17.66
N PRO A 268 5.92 -38.67 16.66
CA PRO A 268 5.57 -37.32 16.21
C PRO A 268 4.16 -37.21 15.60
N ALA A 269 3.57 -38.31 15.13
CA ALA A 269 2.23 -38.34 14.54
C ALA A 269 1.09 -38.38 15.58
N TYR A 270 1.37 -38.43 16.89
CA TYR A 270 0.33 -38.54 17.92
C TYR A 270 -0.03 -37.16 18.50
N PRO A 271 -1.32 -36.73 18.49
CA PRO A 271 -1.74 -35.43 19.01
C PRO A 271 -1.51 -35.20 20.51
N ASP A 272 -1.79 -36.19 21.37
CA ASP A 272 -1.92 -35.99 22.82
C ASP A 272 -0.69 -35.33 23.50
N PRO A 273 0.57 -35.73 23.21
CA PRO A 273 1.75 -35.05 23.73
C PRO A 273 1.83 -33.55 23.40
N TYR A 274 1.47 -33.15 22.16
CA TYR A 274 1.48 -31.74 21.77
C TYR A 274 0.41 -30.95 22.51
N ARG A 275 -0.79 -31.52 22.70
CA ARG A 275 -1.88 -30.86 23.43
C ARG A 275 -1.43 -30.51 24.86
N LEU A 276 -0.93 -31.51 25.58
CA LEU A 276 -0.48 -31.36 26.96
C LEU A 276 0.72 -30.41 27.10
N LEU A 277 1.62 -30.40 26.10
CA LEU A 277 2.76 -29.48 26.07
C LEU A 277 2.34 -28.03 25.76
N VAL A 278 1.39 -27.83 24.85
CA VAL A 278 0.81 -26.52 24.53
C VAL A 278 0.06 -25.95 25.74
N ASP A 279 -0.73 -26.77 26.44
CA ASP A 279 -1.46 -26.34 27.65
C ASP A 279 -0.48 -25.80 28.71
N ILE A 280 0.64 -26.50 28.96
CA ILE A 280 1.71 -26.04 29.86
C ILE A 280 2.31 -24.70 29.39
N MET A 281 2.60 -24.55 28.10
CA MET A 281 3.19 -23.32 27.58
C MET A 281 2.23 -22.12 27.70
N VAL A 282 0.93 -22.33 27.47
CA VAL A 282 -0.09 -21.28 27.61
C VAL A 282 -0.31 -20.91 29.08
N GLU A 283 -0.36 -21.88 30.00
CA GLU A 283 -0.42 -21.61 31.45
C GLU A 283 0.78 -20.79 31.96
N GLN A 284 1.96 -21.00 31.38
CA GLN A 284 3.18 -20.23 31.67
C GLN A 284 3.27 -18.89 30.90
N GLY A 285 2.31 -18.56 30.02
CA GLY A 285 2.33 -17.35 29.18
C GLY A 285 3.35 -17.38 28.03
N ARG A 286 3.95 -18.54 27.72
CA ARG A 286 4.95 -18.76 26.65
C ARG A 286 4.29 -18.88 25.27
N ASN A 287 3.39 -17.94 24.94
CA ASN A 287 2.50 -18.00 23.77
C ASN A 287 3.26 -18.18 22.44
N TYR A 288 4.40 -17.51 22.25
CA TYR A 288 5.25 -17.71 21.07
C TYR A 288 5.68 -19.18 20.91
N GLU A 289 6.14 -19.83 21.99
CA GLU A 289 6.59 -21.23 21.95
C GLU A 289 5.42 -22.20 21.78
N ALA A 290 4.27 -21.91 22.43
CA ALA A 290 3.03 -22.65 22.22
C ALA A 290 2.62 -22.65 20.75
N VAL A 291 2.66 -21.49 20.08
CA VAL A 291 2.37 -21.37 18.64
C VAL A 291 3.37 -22.15 17.78
N GLN A 292 4.68 -22.15 18.11
CA GLN A 292 5.66 -22.99 17.40
C GLN A 292 5.36 -24.50 17.59
N CYS A 293 4.95 -24.91 18.79
CA CYS A 293 4.58 -26.29 19.10
C CYS A 293 3.31 -26.73 18.35
N ILE A 294 2.32 -25.85 18.21
CA ILE A 294 1.10 -26.10 17.42
C ILE A 294 1.42 -26.23 15.93
N LEU A 295 2.27 -25.36 15.38
CA LEU A 295 2.69 -25.44 13.97
C LEU A 295 3.41 -26.77 13.67
N LEU A 296 4.26 -27.24 14.59
CA LEU A 296 4.86 -28.57 14.49
C LEU A 296 3.80 -29.69 14.57
N ALA A 297 2.82 -29.57 15.48
CA ALA A 297 1.75 -30.56 15.61
C ALA A 297 0.92 -30.69 14.32
N ILE A 298 0.57 -29.58 13.68
CA ILE A 298 -0.14 -29.57 12.39
C ILE A 298 0.68 -30.28 11.30
N GLU A 299 1.99 -30.01 11.21
CA GLU A 299 2.87 -30.62 10.22
C GLU A 299 3.06 -32.14 10.42
N GLU A 300 3.29 -32.60 11.66
CA GLU A 300 3.63 -34.00 11.96
C GLU A 300 2.40 -34.91 12.11
N THR A 301 1.27 -34.40 12.63
CA THR A 301 0.01 -35.17 12.74
C THR A 301 -0.84 -35.11 11.46
N GLY A 302 -0.60 -34.12 10.59
CA GLY A 302 -1.41 -33.84 9.40
C GLY A 302 -2.77 -33.20 9.70
N ASP A 303 -2.98 -32.68 10.91
CA ASP A 303 -4.24 -32.11 11.40
C ASP A 303 -4.47 -30.67 10.91
N ASN A 304 -4.60 -30.50 9.59
CA ASN A 304 -4.75 -29.18 8.96
C ASN A 304 -6.08 -28.49 9.29
N ASP A 305 -7.17 -29.24 9.49
CA ASP A 305 -8.54 -28.71 9.67
C ASP A 305 -9.15 -29.00 11.05
N GLY A 306 -8.42 -29.66 11.96
CA GLY A 306 -8.91 -30.06 13.26
C GLY A 306 -8.46 -29.19 14.43
N TYR A 307 -8.07 -29.85 15.53
CA TYR A 307 -7.91 -29.22 16.84
C TYR A 307 -6.80 -28.18 16.87
N PHE A 308 -5.64 -28.51 16.27
CA PHE A 308 -4.47 -27.65 16.34
C PHE A 308 -4.63 -26.36 15.53
N ASN A 309 -5.21 -26.42 14.33
CA ASN A 309 -5.52 -25.22 13.56
C ASN A 309 -6.58 -24.35 14.28
N GLY A 310 -7.60 -24.97 14.89
CA GLY A 310 -8.59 -24.25 15.71
C GLY A 310 -7.96 -23.41 16.83
N ILE A 311 -7.04 -23.98 17.60
CA ILE A 311 -6.32 -23.24 18.66
C ILE A 311 -5.30 -22.26 18.09
N TYR A 312 -4.63 -22.60 16.98
CA TYR A 312 -3.72 -21.68 16.29
C TYR A 312 -4.42 -20.35 15.97
N GLN A 313 -5.59 -20.40 15.30
CA GLN A 313 -6.34 -19.19 14.96
C GLN A 313 -6.81 -18.40 16.19
N GLN A 314 -7.09 -19.06 17.33
CA GLN A 314 -7.48 -18.40 18.58
C GLN A 314 -6.32 -17.72 19.32
N MET A 315 -5.06 -18.09 19.02
CA MET A 315 -3.87 -17.48 19.61
C MET A 315 -3.19 -16.43 18.72
N LEU A 316 -3.60 -16.30 17.45
CA LEU A 316 -3.16 -15.19 16.62
C LEU A 316 -3.81 -13.88 17.11
N PRO A 317 -3.06 -12.77 17.25
CA PRO A 317 -3.67 -11.48 17.52
C PRO A 317 -4.49 -10.99 16.32
N GLY A 318 -5.48 -10.14 16.60
CA GLY A 318 -6.32 -9.48 15.61
C GLY A 318 -5.51 -8.86 14.46
N ARG A 319 -5.92 -9.18 13.23
CA ARG A 319 -5.34 -8.62 11.98
C ARG A 319 -5.40 -7.09 12.02
N PRO A 320 -4.38 -6.36 11.51
CA PRO A 320 -4.49 -4.92 11.30
C PRO A 320 -5.70 -4.59 10.43
N ASN A 321 -6.45 -3.58 10.84
CA ASN A 321 -7.46 -2.92 10.05
C ASN A 321 -6.89 -1.59 9.51
N VAL A 322 -7.41 -1.15 8.36
CA VAL A 322 -7.10 0.15 7.75
C VAL A 322 -8.40 0.89 7.47
N ASP A 323 -8.40 2.20 7.70
CA ASP A 323 -9.54 3.09 7.49
C ASP A 323 -9.98 3.20 6.02
N ILE A 324 -9.02 3.33 5.10
CA ILE A 324 -9.25 3.50 3.67
C ILE A 324 -9.02 2.18 2.93
N LEU A 325 -10.03 1.73 2.20
CA LEU A 325 -10.02 0.49 1.43
C LEU A 325 -9.08 0.56 0.20
N ALA A 326 -8.51 -0.59 -0.17
CA ALA A 326 -7.75 -0.79 -1.40
C ALA A 326 -8.53 -0.30 -2.64
N GLY A 327 -7.88 0.47 -3.51
CA GLY A 327 -8.57 1.10 -4.63
C GLY A 327 -7.71 2.05 -5.46
N ARG A 328 -8.39 2.76 -6.37
CA ARG A 328 -7.83 3.86 -7.16
C ARG A 328 -8.31 5.19 -6.56
N TYR A 329 -7.38 6.14 -6.46
CA TYR A 329 -7.60 7.45 -5.88
C TYR A 329 -7.05 8.52 -6.84
N ASP A 330 -7.78 9.62 -6.98
CA ASP A 330 -7.42 10.78 -7.80
C ASP A 330 -6.73 11.88 -6.98
N GLN A 331 -6.68 11.72 -5.67
CA GLN A 331 -6.02 12.58 -4.69
C GLN A 331 -5.12 11.77 -3.76
N GLU A 332 -4.20 12.45 -3.07
CA GLU A 332 -3.31 11.87 -2.06
C GLU A 332 -4.12 11.39 -0.86
N ILE A 333 -3.71 10.26 -0.24
CA ILE A 333 -4.43 9.64 0.87
C ILE A 333 -3.53 9.39 2.06
N SER A 334 -4.06 9.57 3.27
CA SER A 334 -3.44 9.22 4.54
C SER A 334 -4.10 7.97 5.12
N LEU A 335 -3.38 6.86 5.21
CA LEU A 335 -3.90 5.61 5.78
C LEU A 335 -3.67 5.55 7.29
N THR A 336 -4.71 5.20 8.04
CA THR A 336 -4.65 4.95 9.48
C THR A 336 -4.77 3.46 9.76
N LEU A 337 -3.76 2.87 10.42
CA LEU A 337 -3.79 1.47 10.85
C LEU A 337 -4.27 1.34 12.30
N SER A 338 -5.04 0.28 12.58
CA SER A 338 -5.58 -0.01 13.90
C SER A 338 -5.69 -1.52 14.15
N CYS A 339 -5.78 -1.94 15.42
CA CYS A 339 -6.03 -3.33 15.80
C CYS A 339 -6.93 -3.35 17.03
N GLU A 340 -8.09 -4.00 16.94
CA GLU A 340 -9.11 -4.02 18.02
C GLU A 340 -8.61 -4.71 19.30
N GLU A 341 -7.78 -5.75 19.15
CA GLU A 341 -7.25 -6.52 20.28
C GLU A 341 -6.01 -5.89 20.93
N GLY A 342 -5.47 -4.82 20.33
CA GLY A 342 -4.22 -4.18 20.73
C GLY A 342 -2.96 -5.00 20.42
N GLY A 343 -1.88 -4.30 20.05
CA GLY A 343 -0.58 -4.86 19.71
C GLY A 343 0.27 -3.86 18.94
N THR A 344 1.51 -4.22 18.62
CA THR A 344 2.42 -3.38 17.83
C THR A 344 2.23 -3.69 16.35
N ILE A 345 1.78 -2.73 15.53
CA ILE A 345 1.63 -2.95 14.09
C ILE A 345 2.96 -2.69 13.37
N TYR A 346 3.37 -3.60 12.49
CA TYR A 346 4.50 -3.47 11.59
C TYR A 346 4.03 -3.49 10.14
N TYR A 347 4.57 -2.63 9.28
CA TYR A 347 4.09 -2.49 7.90
C TYR A 347 5.20 -2.19 6.87
N THR A 348 4.89 -2.43 5.60
CA THR A 348 5.66 -2.00 4.43
C THR A 348 4.70 -1.46 3.36
N ILE A 349 5.15 -0.54 2.50
CA ILE A 349 4.31 0.10 1.46
C ILE A 349 4.67 -0.31 0.02
N LEU A 350 5.78 -1.02 -0.16
CA LEU A 350 6.26 -1.52 -1.46
C LEU A 350 6.04 -3.03 -1.65
N GLY A 351 5.34 -3.69 -0.71
CA GLY A 351 5.05 -5.11 -0.79
C GLY A 351 6.13 -6.05 -0.26
N GLU A 352 7.15 -5.53 0.43
CA GLU A 352 8.13 -6.34 1.17
C GLU A 352 7.51 -7.04 2.38
N ASP A 353 8.16 -8.08 2.90
CA ASP A 353 7.66 -8.82 4.07
C ASP A 353 7.79 -7.99 5.35
N PRO A 354 6.68 -7.62 6.03
CA PRO A 354 6.74 -6.82 7.26
C PRO A 354 7.41 -7.55 8.43
N LEU A 355 7.60 -8.88 8.37
CA LEU A 355 8.39 -9.62 9.36
C LEU A 355 9.91 -9.51 9.13
N ALA A 356 10.33 -9.07 7.94
CA ALA A 356 11.73 -8.96 7.55
C ALA A 356 12.22 -7.50 7.50
N SER A 357 11.40 -6.58 6.96
CA SER A 357 11.73 -5.16 6.80
C SER A 357 10.62 -4.20 7.28
N GLY A 358 9.65 -4.70 8.05
CA GLY A 358 8.52 -3.90 8.53
C GLY A 358 8.94 -2.76 9.47
N VAL A 359 8.41 -1.57 9.21
CA VAL A 359 8.54 -0.39 10.07
C VAL A 359 7.42 -0.41 11.11
N ARG A 360 7.70 -0.01 12.35
CA ARG A 360 6.68 0.12 13.40
C ARG A 360 5.73 1.26 13.03
N TYR A 361 4.43 1.00 13.08
CA TYR A 361 3.40 2.00 12.87
C TYR A 361 3.24 2.90 14.10
N GLU A 362 3.46 4.20 13.93
CA GLU A 362 3.36 5.24 14.96
C GLU A 362 2.56 6.46 14.49
N GLU A 363 2.64 6.79 13.19
CA GLU A 363 1.96 7.92 12.55
C GLU A 363 1.24 7.47 11.26
N PRO A 364 0.23 8.23 10.77
CA PRO A 364 -0.48 7.92 9.52
C PRO A 364 0.45 7.80 8.31
N ILE A 365 0.11 6.90 7.38
CA ILE A 365 0.93 6.61 6.19
C ILE A 365 0.42 7.47 5.04
N TYR A 366 1.22 8.44 4.60
CA TYR A 366 0.92 9.27 3.44
C TYR A 366 1.30 8.55 2.13
N LEU A 367 0.35 8.43 1.20
CA LEU A 367 0.56 7.86 -0.13
C LEU A 367 0.40 8.93 -1.21
N GLU A 368 1.52 9.29 -1.83
CA GLU A 368 1.61 10.18 -2.99
C GLU A 368 1.24 9.47 -4.30
N GLU A 369 1.31 10.17 -5.43
CA GLU A 369 1.04 9.62 -6.77
C GLU A 369 1.95 8.41 -7.08
N GLY A 370 1.35 7.24 -7.32
CA GLY A 370 2.08 5.99 -7.48
C GLY A 370 1.23 4.74 -7.30
N VAL A 371 1.89 3.58 -7.40
CA VAL A 371 1.30 2.26 -7.13
C VAL A 371 1.94 1.70 -5.87
N TRP A 372 1.13 1.57 -4.82
CA TRP A 372 1.57 1.17 -3.49
C TRP A 372 0.97 -0.18 -3.10
N ARG A 373 1.74 -1.01 -2.42
CA ARG A 373 1.30 -2.30 -1.88
C ARG A 373 1.56 -2.34 -0.39
N LEU A 374 0.55 -1.92 0.39
CA LEU A 374 0.56 -2.03 1.83
C LEU A 374 0.55 -3.50 2.24
N ARG A 375 1.51 -3.89 3.07
CA ARG A 375 1.53 -5.15 3.81
C ARG A 375 1.71 -4.84 5.29
N ALA A 376 0.92 -5.45 6.17
CA ALA A 376 1.01 -5.18 7.62
C ALA A 376 0.65 -6.38 8.49
N VAL A 377 1.25 -6.47 9.68
CA VAL A 377 0.99 -7.49 10.71
C VAL A 377 0.93 -6.84 12.10
N THR A 378 0.12 -7.39 13.00
CA THR A 378 0.12 -7.04 14.43
C THR A 378 1.01 -8.02 15.19
N GLU A 379 1.93 -7.53 16.01
CA GLU A 379 2.68 -8.30 16.99
C GLU A 379 2.04 -8.17 18.38
N LYS A 380 1.91 -9.28 19.10
CA LYS A 380 1.46 -9.33 20.49
C LYS A 380 2.09 -10.51 21.20
N ASN A 381 2.86 -10.26 22.27
CA ASN A 381 3.53 -11.29 23.06
C ASN A 381 4.45 -12.22 22.23
N GLY A 382 5.08 -11.68 21.18
CA GLY A 382 5.94 -12.40 20.24
C GLY A 382 5.19 -13.21 19.17
N VAL A 383 3.86 -13.21 19.17
CA VAL A 383 3.01 -13.83 18.14
C VAL A 383 2.58 -12.76 17.14
N TYR A 384 2.58 -13.10 15.85
CA TYR A 384 2.17 -12.20 14.77
C TYR A 384 0.79 -12.59 14.23
N SER A 385 -0.01 -11.61 13.83
CA SER A 385 -1.33 -11.81 13.23
C SER A 385 -1.25 -12.44 11.84
N GLN A 386 -2.41 -12.78 11.27
CA GLN A 386 -2.52 -12.89 9.81
C GLN A 386 -2.12 -11.58 9.13
N GLU A 387 -1.57 -11.66 7.92
CA GLU A 387 -1.11 -10.50 7.17
C GLU A 387 -2.27 -9.72 6.53
N LEU A 388 -2.29 -8.40 6.73
CA LEU A 388 -3.05 -7.46 5.91
C LEU A 388 -2.28 -7.20 4.62
N VAL A 389 -2.91 -7.40 3.46
CA VAL A 389 -2.34 -7.03 2.15
C VAL A 389 -3.37 -6.19 1.41
N GLN A 390 -3.01 -4.97 1.05
CA GLN A 390 -3.84 -4.04 0.27
C GLN A 390 -3.02 -3.40 -0.86
N SER A 391 -3.70 -2.85 -1.86
CA SER A 391 -3.05 -2.19 -2.99
C SER A 391 -3.79 -0.92 -3.35
N TYR A 392 -3.02 0.16 -3.46
CA TYR A 392 -3.52 1.51 -3.72
C TYR A 392 -2.87 2.01 -5.00
N THR A 393 -3.64 2.75 -5.81
CA THR A 393 -3.12 3.46 -6.97
C THR A 393 -3.60 4.88 -6.89
N VAL A 394 -2.69 5.80 -6.58
CA VAL A 394 -2.94 7.23 -6.57
C VAL A 394 -2.51 7.77 -7.92
N SER A 395 -3.44 8.33 -8.69
CA SER A 395 -3.18 8.87 -10.03
C SER A 395 -3.96 10.16 -10.23
N LYS A 396 -3.27 11.30 -10.15
CA LYS A 396 -3.88 12.62 -10.27
C LYS A 396 -4.50 12.81 -11.66
N PRO A 397 -5.68 13.44 -11.78
CA PRO A 397 -6.36 13.58 -13.06
C PRO A 397 -5.57 14.50 -14.00
N VAL A 398 -5.37 14.02 -15.24
CA VAL A 398 -4.81 14.81 -16.33
C VAL A 398 -5.94 15.61 -16.98
N PRO A 399 -5.76 16.91 -17.29
CA PRO A 399 -6.82 17.70 -17.91
C PRO A 399 -7.17 17.20 -19.32
N ASP A 400 -8.44 17.38 -19.68
CA ASP A 400 -8.98 17.09 -21.00
C ASP A 400 -8.22 17.85 -22.10
N MET A 401 -7.97 17.19 -23.24
CA MET A 401 -7.41 17.83 -24.43
C MET A 401 -8.29 19.03 -24.86
N PRO A 402 -7.71 20.21 -25.17
CA PRO A 402 -8.45 21.33 -25.72
C PRO A 402 -9.28 20.93 -26.94
N LYS A 403 -10.48 21.51 -27.07
CA LYS A 403 -11.39 21.30 -28.19
C LYS A 403 -11.59 22.64 -28.90
N ALA A 404 -11.33 22.67 -30.20
CA ALA A 404 -11.64 23.83 -31.04
C ALA A 404 -13.15 23.92 -31.34
N SER A 405 -13.66 25.13 -31.60
CA SER A 405 -15.03 25.37 -32.05
C SER A 405 -15.28 24.97 -33.49
N LEU A 406 -14.25 25.01 -34.34
CA LEU A 406 -14.27 24.63 -35.75
C LEU A 406 -13.45 23.35 -35.99
N GLN A 407 -13.94 22.48 -36.87
CA GLN A 407 -13.23 21.28 -37.29
C GLN A 407 -12.08 21.62 -38.27
N SER A 408 -11.05 20.79 -38.32
CA SER A 408 -9.99 20.86 -39.34
C SER A 408 -10.57 20.86 -40.75
N GLY A 409 -10.01 21.64 -41.66
CA GLY A 409 -10.37 21.59 -43.08
C GLY A 409 -10.22 22.91 -43.82
N THR A 410 -10.66 22.89 -45.08
CA THR A 410 -10.62 24.05 -45.98
C THR A 410 -11.93 24.85 -45.90
N TYR A 411 -11.84 26.17 -45.85
CA TYR A 411 -12.97 27.11 -45.73
C TYR A 411 -12.86 28.20 -46.80
N ASP A 412 -13.95 28.59 -47.47
CA ASP A 412 -13.90 29.59 -48.58
C ASP A 412 -13.52 31.02 -48.15
N SER A 413 -13.52 31.28 -46.85
CA SER A 413 -13.21 32.57 -46.24
C SER A 413 -12.57 32.39 -44.86
N VAL A 414 -11.92 33.46 -44.37
CA VAL A 414 -11.41 33.55 -42.99
C VAL A 414 -12.51 33.26 -41.96
N ARG A 415 -12.16 32.51 -40.91
CA ARG A 415 -13.03 32.17 -39.77
C ARG A 415 -12.33 32.42 -38.44
N THR A 416 -13.08 32.34 -37.35
CA THR A 416 -12.57 32.44 -35.97
C THR A 416 -12.70 31.12 -35.24
N VAL A 417 -11.65 30.75 -34.49
CA VAL A 417 -11.58 29.51 -33.69
C VAL A 417 -11.52 29.89 -32.21
N SER A 418 -12.43 29.35 -31.42
CA SER A 418 -12.35 29.40 -29.95
C SER A 418 -11.88 28.05 -29.43
N LEU A 419 -11.04 28.07 -28.40
CA LEU A 419 -10.59 26.86 -27.70
C LEU A 419 -11.34 26.71 -26.38
N ARG A 420 -11.65 25.47 -25.99
CA ARG A 420 -12.23 25.14 -24.67
C ARG A 420 -11.60 23.88 -24.09
N ALA A 421 -11.43 23.83 -22.77
CA ALA A 421 -10.93 22.69 -22.02
C ALA A 421 -11.85 22.43 -20.80
N GLY A 422 -11.43 21.55 -19.89
CA GLY A 422 -12.14 21.32 -18.62
C GLY A 422 -12.11 22.55 -17.70
N SER A 423 -12.93 22.53 -16.63
CA SER A 423 -12.83 23.54 -15.57
C SER A 423 -11.44 23.55 -14.94
N ASP A 424 -11.04 24.69 -14.38
CA ASP A 424 -9.80 24.85 -13.62
C ASP A 424 -8.53 24.52 -14.44
N THR A 425 -8.56 24.84 -15.74
CA THR A 425 -7.43 24.69 -16.66
C THR A 425 -7.09 25.99 -17.39
N VAL A 426 -5.80 26.15 -17.69
CA VAL A 426 -5.25 27.20 -18.55
C VAL A 426 -4.82 26.58 -19.88
N ILE A 427 -5.24 27.17 -21.00
CA ILE A 427 -4.88 26.71 -22.34
C ILE A 427 -3.71 27.54 -22.88
N TYR A 428 -2.67 26.86 -23.37
CA TYR A 428 -1.52 27.46 -24.06
C TYR A 428 -1.52 26.99 -25.51
N TYR A 429 -1.24 27.88 -26.47
CA TYR A 429 -1.36 27.57 -27.89
C TYR A 429 -0.32 28.26 -28.78
N THR A 430 -0.17 27.71 -29.99
CA THR A 430 0.65 28.21 -31.11
C THR A 430 -0.20 28.16 -32.39
N ILE A 431 0.15 28.97 -33.40
CA ILE A 431 -0.60 29.08 -34.68
C ILE A 431 0.26 28.77 -35.92
N ASP A 432 1.58 28.74 -35.73
CA ASP A 432 2.63 28.44 -36.71
C ASP A 432 2.91 26.93 -36.84
N GLY A 433 2.29 26.11 -35.99
CA GLY A 433 2.53 24.67 -35.89
C GLY A 433 3.74 24.25 -35.04
N THR A 434 4.36 25.15 -34.27
CA THR A 434 5.35 24.77 -33.23
C THR A 434 4.69 24.08 -32.04
N GLN A 435 5.45 23.32 -31.26
CA GLN A 435 4.89 22.60 -30.11
C GLN A 435 4.60 23.58 -28.95
N PRO A 436 3.36 23.65 -28.44
CA PRO A 436 3.02 24.55 -27.35
C PRO A 436 3.65 24.10 -26.03
N THR A 437 4.14 25.05 -25.27
CA THR A 437 4.68 24.88 -23.91
C THR A 437 3.90 25.78 -22.94
N THR A 438 4.27 25.72 -21.66
CA THR A 438 3.77 26.67 -20.64
C THR A 438 4.34 28.09 -20.78
N GLU A 439 5.23 28.31 -21.75
CA GLU A 439 5.78 29.62 -22.12
C GLU A 439 5.13 30.17 -23.41
N SER A 440 4.34 29.36 -24.12
CA SER A 440 3.57 29.80 -25.29
C SER A 440 2.44 30.76 -24.91
N LYS A 441 1.78 31.36 -25.91
CA LYS A 441 0.70 32.31 -25.65
C LYS A 441 -0.46 31.63 -24.91
N GLN A 442 -0.86 32.21 -23.78
CA GLN A 442 -2.08 31.83 -23.06
C GLN A 442 -3.31 32.24 -23.87
N TYR A 443 -4.27 31.34 -24.02
CA TYR A 443 -5.53 31.61 -24.70
C TYR A 443 -6.50 32.37 -23.78
N ASN A 444 -7.02 33.50 -24.27
CA ASN A 444 -8.10 34.26 -23.63
C ASN A 444 -9.45 33.83 -24.22
N PRO A 445 -10.41 33.30 -23.43
CA PRO A 445 -11.75 32.95 -23.92
C PRO A 445 -12.51 34.09 -24.61
N ASP A 446 -12.26 35.34 -24.21
CA ASP A 446 -12.91 36.54 -24.76
C ASP A 446 -12.30 36.97 -26.11
N GLU A 447 -11.16 36.41 -26.52
CA GLU A 447 -10.46 36.70 -27.78
C GLU A 447 -10.30 35.44 -28.66
N PRO A 448 -11.30 35.11 -29.50
CA PRO A 448 -11.20 34.01 -30.46
C PRO A 448 -10.02 34.19 -31.43
N ILE A 449 -9.31 33.10 -31.73
CA ILE A 449 -8.19 33.07 -32.66
C ILE A 449 -8.72 33.33 -34.08
N GLN A 450 -8.33 34.43 -34.71
CA GLN A 450 -8.64 34.67 -36.12
C GLN A 450 -7.71 33.85 -37.02
N LEU A 451 -8.29 33.03 -37.90
CA LEU A 451 -7.54 32.33 -38.95
C LEU A 451 -7.10 33.31 -40.04
N ARG A 452 -6.12 32.93 -40.85
CA ARG A 452 -5.58 33.75 -41.95
C ARG A 452 -5.78 33.06 -43.29
N ILE A 453 -5.77 33.81 -44.39
CA ILE A 453 -5.85 33.23 -45.74
C ILE A 453 -4.61 32.34 -45.96
N GLY A 454 -4.82 31.12 -46.44
CA GLY A 454 -3.81 30.07 -46.52
C GLY A 454 -3.88 29.09 -45.35
N LYS A 455 -2.79 28.33 -45.16
CA LYS A 455 -2.69 27.26 -44.15
C LYS A 455 -2.29 27.82 -42.78
N THR A 456 -3.06 27.48 -41.75
CA THR A 456 -2.81 27.77 -40.33
C THR A 456 -2.82 26.45 -39.55
N VAL A 457 -1.87 26.25 -38.62
CA VAL A 457 -1.80 25.02 -37.80
C VAL A 457 -1.87 25.40 -36.33
N ILE A 458 -3.05 25.24 -35.73
CA ILE A 458 -3.26 25.51 -34.31
C ILE A 458 -2.86 24.27 -33.51
N ARG A 459 -1.87 24.42 -32.63
CA ARG A 459 -1.51 23.41 -31.63
C ARG A 459 -1.76 23.96 -30.24
N ALA A 460 -2.33 23.16 -29.33
CA ALA A 460 -2.69 23.62 -27.99
C ALA A 460 -2.63 22.53 -26.92
N ILE A 461 -2.32 22.92 -25.69
CA ILE A 461 -2.38 22.07 -24.47
C ILE A 461 -3.17 22.79 -23.37
N ALA A 462 -3.88 22.03 -22.55
CA ALA A 462 -4.44 22.50 -21.29
C ALA A 462 -3.55 22.08 -20.12
N VAL A 463 -3.43 22.94 -19.11
CA VAL A 463 -2.69 22.67 -17.87
C VAL A 463 -3.61 22.95 -16.69
N ASN A 464 -3.72 22.01 -15.75
CA ASN A 464 -4.55 22.18 -14.54
C ASN A 464 -3.76 22.81 -13.38
N ILE A 465 -4.43 23.07 -12.27
CA ILE A 465 -3.82 23.62 -11.04
C ILE A 465 -2.68 22.75 -10.46
N GLU A 466 -2.70 21.43 -10.72
CA GLU A 466 -1.65 20.47 -10.34
C GLU A 466 -0.44 20.47 -11.30
N GLY A 467 -0.43 21.34 -12.33
CA GLY A 467 0.63 21.42 -13.35
C GLY A 467 0.64 20.26 -14.36
N LYS A 468 -0.35 19.35 -14.33
CA LYS A 468 -0.48 18.25 -15.30
C LYS A 468 -0.91 18.81 -16.65
N LYS A 469 -0.27 18.35 -17.73
CA LYS A 469 -0.52 18.77 -19.11
C LYS A 469 -1.42 17.77 -19.82
N SER A 470 -2.41 18.26 -20.55
CA SER A 470 -3.29 17.43 -21.38
C SER A 470 -2.53 16.78 -22.54
N ASN A 471 -3.20 15.85 -23.24
CA ASN A 471 -2.80 15.52 -24.61
C ASN A 471 -2.84 16.79 -25.48
N GLU A 472 -2.01 16.79 -26.52
CA GLU A 472 -1.86 17.91 -27.45
C GLU A 472 -2.99 17.91 -28.50
N LEU A 473 -3.69 19.05 -28.59
CA LEU A 473 -4.53 19.38 -29.74
C LEU A 473 -3.61 19.77 -30.92
N ASN A 474 -3.84 19.22 -32.10
CA ASN A 474 -3.18 19.63 -33.34
C ASN A 474 -4.23 19.66 -34.46
N ILE A 475 -4.57 20.86 -34.95
CA ILE A 475 -5.62 21.07 -35.95
C ILE A 475 -5.11 22.00 -37.05
N GLU A 476 -5.27 21.55 -38.29
CA GLU A 476 -4.95 22.31 -39.49
C GLU A 476 -6.21 22.94 -40.11
N TYR A 477 -6.09 24.21 -40.50
CA TYR A 477 -7.11 24.97 -41.22
C TYR A 477 -6.51 25.55 -42.49
N GLU A 478 -7.29 25.58 -43.58
CA GLU A 478 -6.91 26.27 -44.81
C GLU A 478 -8.03 27.24 -45.20
N CYS A 479 -7.80 28.55 -45.06
CA CYS A 479 -8.81 29.54 -45.47
C CYS A 479 -8.51 30.05 -46.88
N GLY A 480 -9.41 29.78 -47.81
CA GLY A 480 -9.50 30.47 -49.08
C GLY A 480 -9.90 31.94 -48.92
N GLY A 481 -9.79 32.66 -50.03
CA GLY A 481 -10.10 34.08 -50.13
C GLY A 481 -9.39 34.70 -51.32
N ARG A 482 -9.82 35.89 -51.74
CA ARG A 482 -9.00 36.69 -52.66
C ARG A 482 -7.81 37.21 -51.88
N THR A 483 -6.61 36.78 -52.24
CA THR A 483 -5.40 37.49 -51.84
C THR A 483 -5.46 38.88 -52.47
N ALA A 484 -5.44 39.92 -51.63
CA ALA A 484 -5.27 41.27 -52.12
C ALA A 484 -3.94 41.38 -52.90
N TYR A 485 -3.88 42.27 -53.88
CA TYR A 485 -2.71 42.39 -54.75
C TYR A 485 -1.55 43.09 -54.01
N SER A 486 -0.32 42.65 -54.24
CA SER A 486 0.86 43.43 -53.84
C SER A 486 0.90 44.75 -54.61
N MET A 487 1.68 45.72 -54.11
CA MET A 487 2.02 46.92 -54.85
C MET A 487 2.70 46.58 -56.19
N ASN A 488 2.46 47.40 -57.21
CA ASN A 488 3.05 47.30 -58.54
C ASN A 488 3.73 48.63 -58.92
N ALA A 489 4.80 48.58 -59.71
CA ALA A 489 5.50 49.76 -60.20
C ALA A 489 4.65 50.64 -61.16
N LYS A 490 3.46 50.19 -61.56
CA LYS A 490 2.46 50.93 -62.34
C LYS A 490 1.30 51.50 -61.51
N ASP A 491 1.32 51.34 -60.19
CA ASP A 491 0.32 51.94 -59.31
C ASP A 491 0.45 53.48 -59.34
N THR A 492 -0.66 54.22 -59.31
CA THR A 492 -0.70 55.70 -59.39
C THR A 492 -1.31 56.34 -58.14
N VAL A 493 -1.03 57.63 -57.91
CA VAL A 493 -1.74 58.47 -56.94
C VAL A 493 -2.62 59.44 -57.73
N GLY A 494 -3.93 59.19 -57.75
CA GLY A 494 -4.86 59.83 -58.67
C GLY A 494 -4.40 59.65 -60.12
N ASP A 495 -4.37 60.74 -60.87
CA ASP A 495 -3.90 60.81 -62.26
C ASP A 495 -2.35 60.98 -62.37
N LEU A 496 -1.61 60.89 -61.26
CA LEU A 496 -0.16 61.10 -61.23
C LEU A 496 0.63 59.79 -61.37
N ALA A 497 1.69 59.82 -62.18
CA ALA A 497 2.59 58.72 -62.44
C ALA A 497 4.06 59.13 -62.21
N LEU A 498 4.75 58.45 -61.27
CA LEU A 498 6.16 58.71 -60.99
C LEU A 498 7.04 58.46 -62.23
N PHE A 499 7.92 59.42 -62.50
CA PHE A 499 8.85 59.49 -63.64
C PHE A 499 8.18 59.68 -65.01
N GLU A 500 6.87 59.92 -65.04
CA GLU A 500 6.07 60.19 -66.26
C GLU A 500 5.40 61.57 -66.22
N THR A 501 4.68 61.92 -65.13
CA THR A 501 4.02 63.24 -65.00
C THR A 501 5.03 64.38 -64.94
N THR A 502 4.86 65.42 -65.77
CA THR A 502 5.78 66.56 -65.80
C THR A 502 5.47 67.62 -64.74
N GLN A 503 6.45 68.47 -64.43
CA GLN A 503 6.27 69.62 -63.54
C GLN A 503 5.16 70.57 -64.04
N SER A 504 5.06 70.77 -65.36
CA SER A 504 4.01 71.60 -65.99
C SER A 504 2.62 71.01 -65.80
N GLU A 505 2.47 69.68 -65.95
CA GLU A 505 1.20 68.96 -65.73
C GLU A 505 0.78 69.01 -64.25
N PHE A 506 1.72 68.80 -63.33
CA PHE A 506 1.45 68.85 -61.89
C PHE A 506 1.01 70.25 -61.43
N VAL A 507 1.69 71.30 -61.90
CA VAL A 507 1.33 72.71 -61.61
C VAL A 507 -0.02 73.09 -62.25
N ALA A 508 -0.40 72.48 -63.36
CA ALA A 508 -1.73 72.67 -63.94
C ALA A 508 -2.86 72.02 -63.10
N LEU A 509 -2.58 70.90 -62.42
CA LEU A 509 -3.54 70.22 -61.55
C LEU A 509 -3.67 70.88 -60.16
N TYR A 510 -2.56 71.26 -59.54
CA TYR A 510 -2.53 71.74 -58.14
C TYR A 510 -2.21 73.23 -57.96
N GLY A 511 -2.00 73.95 -59.06
CA GLY A 511 -1.68 75.37 -59.04
C GLY A 511 -0.21 75.67 -58.75
N GLN A 512 0.08 76.94 -58.48
CA GLN A 512 1.45 77.40 -58.22
C GLN A 512 1.90 77.01 -56.79
N PRO A 513 3.17 76.60 -56.62
CA PRO A 513 3.70 76.23 -55.30
C PRO A 513 3.88 77.45 -54.40
N GLN A 514 3.92 77.22 -53.09
CA GLN A 514 4.22 78.23 -52.07
C GLN A 514 5.72 78.58 -52.03
N SER A 515 6.58 77.61 -52.30
CA SER A 515 8.03 77.79 -52.44
C SER A 515 8.64 76.70 -53.32
N GLU A 516 9.73 77.06 -54.00
CA GLU A 516 10.54 76.19 -54.84
C GLU A 516 11.98 76.20 -54.32
N GLN A 517 12.56 75.02 -54.11
CA GLN A 517 13.90 74.84 -53.54
C GLN A 517 14.65 73.74 -54.29
N SER A 518 15.96 73.90 -54.54
CA SER A 518 16.79 72.81 -55.05
C SER A 518 17.00 71.76 -53.95
N ASP A 519 16.64 70.51 -54.22
CA ASP A 519 16.64 69.39 -53.27
C ASP A 519 17.88 68.48 -53.42
N GLY A 520 18.85 68.88 -54.25
CA GLY A 520 20.12 68.19 -54.43
C GLY A 520 20.30 67.54 -55.81
N ARG A 521 21.21 66.57 -55.89
CA ARG A 521 21.58 65.86 -57.12
C ARG A 521 22.12 64.46 -56.80
N ASP A 522 21.73 63.47 -57.58
CA ASP A 522 22.24 62.09 -57.52
C ASP A 522 22.75 61.60 -58.90
N ALA A 523 22.76 60.28 -59.11
CA ALA A 523 23.10 59.64 -60.38
C ALA A 523 22.02 59.79 -61.47
N LEU A 524 20.76 60.00 -61.09
CA LEU A 524 19.61 60.15 -61.99
C LEU A 524 19.46 61.59 -62.50
N GLY A 525 19.83 62.59 -61.70
CA GLY A 525 19.79 63.99 -62.10
C GLY A 525 19.72 64.99 -60.95
N THR A 526 19.28 66.21 -61.25
CA THR A 526 19.08 67.30 -60.28
C THR A 526 17.62 67.37 -59.84
N TYR A 527 17.39 67.58 -58.54
CA TYR A 527 16.05 67.61 -57.97
C TYR A 527 15.61 69.02 -57.57
N THR A 528 14.33 69.30 -57.77
CA THR A 528 13.66 70.54 -57.40
C THR A 528 12.39 70.21 -56.61
N LYS A 529 12.33 70.69 -55.36
CA LYS A 529 11.22 70.50 -54.43
C LYS A 529 10.24 71.67 -54.52
N LEU A 530 8.99 71.35 -54.84
CA LEU A 530 7.87 72.28 -54.82
C LEU A 530 7.01 72.05 -53.57
N THR A 531 6.86 73.07 -52.74
CA THR A 531 6.11 72.99 -51.48
C THR A 531 4.69 73.55 -51.64
N TYR A 532 3.71 72.86 -51.06
CA TYR A 532 2.28 73.17 -51.13
C TYR A 532 1.63 73.05 -49.75
N ALA A 533 0.41 73.57 -49.59
CA ALA A 533 -0.33 73.45 -48.33
C ALA A 533 -0.63 71.99 -47.92
N PHE A 534 -0.68 71.06 -48.86
CA PHE A 534 -0.87 69.62 -48.59
C PHE A 534 0.42 68.87 -48.27
N GLY A 535 1.61 69.43 -48.51
CA GLY A 535 2.89 68.71 -48.45
C GLY A 535 3.87 69.20 -49.52
N TYR A 536 4.51 68.30 -50.24
CA TYR A 536 5.46 68.68 -51.30
C TYR A 536 5.55 67.65 -52.42
N ALA A 537 6.06 68.09 -53.57
CA ALA A 537 6.36 67.26 -54.72
C ALA A 537 7.78 67.59 -55.23
N THR A 538 8.61 66.57 -55.41
CA THR A 538 10.00 66.72 -55.88
C THR A 538 10.10 66.24 -57.32
N PHE A 539 10.69 67.07 -58.20
CA PHE A 539 10.83 66.82 -59.62
C PHE A 539 12.29 66.58 -60.00
N LEU A 540 12.51 65.59 -60.85
CA LEU A 540 13.81 65.17 -61.36
C LEU A 540 14.04 65.75 -62.78
N ASP A 541 15.04 66.62 -62.91
CA ASP A 541 15.65 66.95 -64.20
C ASP A 541 16.82 66.00 -64.50
N ARG A 542 16.68 65.20 -65.56
CA ARG A 542 17.69 64.23 -66.02
C ARG A 542 18.84 64.86 -66.82
N GLY A 543 18.79 66.17 -67.08
CA GLY A 543 19.77 66.89 -67.90
C GLY A 543 19.72 66.56 -69.40
N THR A 544 18.67 65.85 -69.85
CA THR A 544 18.49 65.40 -71.24
C THR A 544 17.67 66.38 -72.10
N GLY A 545 17.33 67.55 -71.58
CA GLY A 545 16.55 68.58 -72.29
C GLY A 545 15.03 68.33 -72.37
N GLY A 546 14.50 67.40 -71.56
CA GLY A 546 13.05 67.25 -71.33
C GLY A 546 12.59 68.05 -70.12
N GLU A 547 11.28 68.18 -69.90
CA GLU A 547 10.76 68.77 -68.67
C GLU A 547 11.09 67.89 -67.44
N PRO A 548 11.27 68.49 -66.25
CA PRO A 548 11.42 67.74 -65.01
C PRO A 548 10.17 66.89 -64.72
N VAL A 549 10.38 65.67 -64.23
CA VAL A 549 9.29 64.70 -63.96
C VAL A 549 9.16 64.36 -62.48
N LEU A 550 7.94 64.10 -62.02
CA LEU A 550 7.64 63.80 -60.62
C LEU A 550 8.43 62.57 -60.13
N ALA A 551 9.22 62.74 -59.08
CA ALA A 551 10.05 61.68 -58.48
C ALA A 551 9.63 61.32 -57.04
N GLU A 552 9.05 62.27 -56.32
CA GLU A 552 8.52 62.08 -54.97
C GLU A 552 7.29 62.97 -54.76
N LEU A 553 6.32 62.46 -54.02
CA LEU A 553 5.14 63.17 -53.55
C LEU A 553 4.92 62.82 -52.06
N SER A 554 4.92 63.82 -51.19
CA SER A 554 4.46 63.70 -49.80
C SER A 554 3.18 64.50 -49.63
N THR A 555 2.13 63.88 -49.11
CA THR A 555 0.82 64.52 -48.93
C THR A 555 0.17 64.19 -47.59
N ARG A 556 -0.52 65.19 -47.05
CA ARG A 556 -1.42 65.14 -45.91
C ARG A 556 -2.87 65.46 -46.31
N SER A 557 -3.16 65.58 -47.62
CA SER A 557 -4.52 65.83 -48.11
C SER A 557 -5.29 64.51 -48.33
N PRO A 558 -6.55 64.41 -47.88
CA PRO A 558 -7.43 63.28 -48.19
C PRO A 558 -7.87 63.23 -49.66
N ASP A 559 -7.77 64.34 -50.39
CA ASP A 559 -8.23 64.45 -51.79
C ASP A 559 -7.31 63.70 -52.78
N MET A 560 -6.08 63.37 -52.36
CA MET A 560 -5.12 62.61 -53.15
C MET A 560 -5.26 61.12 -52.89
N ALA A 561 -6.19 60.48 -53.60
CA ALA A 561 -6.39 59.04 -53.55
C ALA A 561 -5.15 58.29 -54.09
N GLY A 562 -4.45 57.58 -53.19
CA GLY A 562 -3.41 56.64 -53.54
C GLY A 562 -3.93 55.34 -54.16
N PRO A 563 -3.02 54.40 -54.46
CA PRO A 563 -3.37 53.16 -55.14
C PRO A 563 -4.47 52.38 -54.44
N ARG A 564 -5.37 51.77 -55.22
CA ARG A 564 -6.52 50.98 -54.71
C ARG A 564 -7.51 51.81 -53.87
N SER A 565 -7.60 53.11 -54.14
CA SER A 565 -8.47 54.09 -53.44
C SER A 565 -8.13 54.30 -51.97
N THR A 566 -6.90 54.01 -51.56
CA THR A 566 -6.39 54.34 -50.23
C THR A 566 -6.11 55.85 -50.14
N ALA A 567 -6.25 56.47 -48.96
CA ALA A 567 -6.04 57.92 -48.83
C ALA A 567 -5.64 58.31 -47.39
N VAL A 568 -5.14 59.54 -47.25
CA VAL A 568 -5.01 60.19 -45.94
C VAL A 568 -6.42 60.33 -45.32
N GLY A 569 -6.54 60.06 -44.02
CA GLY A 569 -7.81 60.02 -43.30
C GLY A 569 -8.51 58.66 -43.27
N MET A 570 -8.04 57.65 -44.01
CA MET A 570 -8.53 56.27 -43.88
C MET A 570 -8.02 55.58 -42.61
N ARG A 571 -8.75 54.56 -42.16
CA ARG A 571 -8.27 53.66 -41.11
C ARG A 571 -7.12 52.81 -41.60
N ALA A 572 -6.16 52.55 -40.71
CA ALA A 572 -5.02 51.71 -41.03
C ALA A 572 -5.43 50.27 -41.39
N GLU A 573 -6.48 49.70 -40.78
CA GLU A 573 -6.96 48.36 -41.16
C GLU A 573 -7.54 48.33 -42.59
N GLU A 574 -8.17 49.41 -43.03
CA GLU A 574 -8.72 49.52 -44.39
C GLU A 574 -7.58 49.56 -45.42
N VAL A 575 -6.53 50.34 -45.16
CA VAL A 575 -5.32 50.38 -46.01
C VAL A 575 -4.60 49.03 -46.03
N LEU A 576 -4.42 48.38 -44.87
CA LEU A 576 -3.85 47.02 -44.80
C LEU A 576 -4.68 46.01 -45.58
N SER A 577 -6.01 46.13 -45.60
CA SER A 577 -6.90 45.24 -46.36
C SER A 577 -6.86 45.46 -47.88
N ALA A 578 -6.43 46.64 -48.33
CA ALA A 578 -6.34 46.96 -49.76
C ALA A 578 -5.15 46.26 -50.45
N PHE A 579 -4.07 46.02 -49.72
CA PHE A 579 -2.85 45.37 -50.22
C PHE A 579 -2.73 43.94 -49.72
N ARG A 580 -1.86 43.15 -50.37
CA ARG A 580 -1.55 41.80 -49.89
C ARG A 580 -1.07 41.83 -48.43
N ASP A 581 -1.60 40.94 -47.61
CA ASP A 581 -1.03 40.59 -46.31
C ASP A 581 -1.00 39.06 -46.20
N VAL A 582 0.20 38.49 -46.01
CA VAL A 582 0.40 37.06 -45.74
C VAL A 582 0.34 36.77 -44.24
N GLY A 583 0.24 37.81 -43.42
CA GLY A 583 0.22 37.72 -41.98
C GLY A 583 1.50 37.14 -41.43
N GLY A 584 2.60 37.89 -41.51
CA GLY A 584 3.73 37.66 -40.60
C GLY A 584 3.26 37.70 -39.13
N GLU A 585 4.02 37.08 -38.23
CA GLU A 585 3.90 37.44 -36.82
C GLU A 585 4.63 38.77 -36.58
N ALA A 586 4.21 39.49 -35.54
CA ALA A 586 4.93 40.69 -35.13
C ALA A 586 6.24 40.26 -34.43
N ASN A 587 7.34 40.97 -34.69
CA ASN A 587 8.55 40.82 -33.87
C ASN A 587 8.32 41.40 -32.45
N ILE A 588 9.35 41.36 -31.61
CA ILE A 588 9.29 41.90 -30.23
C ILE A 588 8.98 43.42 -30.19
N ASP A 589 9.33 44.13 -31.26
CA ASP A 589 9.17 45.59 -31.41
C ASP A 589 7.79 45.98 -32.00
N GLY A 590 7.01 44.99 -32.48
CA GLY A 590 5.69 45.14 -33.07
C GLY A 590 5.64 45.03 -34.60
N ASP A 591 6.80 45.04 -35.28
CA ASP A 591 6.90 45.07 -36.74
C ASP A 591 6.39 43.78 -37.38
N ARG A 592 5.63 43.90 -38.47
CA ARG A 592 5.04 42.77 -39.21
C ARG A 592 5.45 42.80 -40.67
N VAL A 593 6.02 41.70 -41.16
CA VAL A 593 6.15 41.47 -42.62
C VAL A 593 4.76 41.20 -43.20
N LEU A 594 4.27 42.11 -44.05
CA LEU A 594 3.00 41.98 -44.76
C LEU A 594 3.14 41.08 -45.99
N TYR A 595 4.24 41.20 -46.73
CA TYR A 595 4.60 40.20 -47.76
C TYR A 595 6.07 40.33 -48.17
N THR A 596 6.57 39.25 -48.77
CA THR A 596 7.84 39.27 -49.51
C THR A 596 7.68 38.41 -50.76
N ILE A 597 7.75 39.02 -51.94
CA ILE A 597 7.69 38.34 -53.24
C ILE A 597 9.08 38.37 -53.84
N ARG A 598 9.76 37.22 -53.87
CA ARG A 598 11.08 37.01 -54.49
C ARG A 598 10.95 36.21 -55.78
N THR A 599 10.31 36.80 -56.78
CA THR A 599 10.36 36.35 -58.18
C THR A 599 11.50 37.07 -58.90
N MET A 600 12.02 36.54 -60.01
CA MET A 600 13.12 37.19 -60.74
C MET A 600 12.78 38.62 -61.21
N ASP A 601 11.49 38.92 -61.42
CA ASP A 601 11.04 40.12 -62.11
C ASP A 601 10.22 41.11 -61.26
N THR A 602 9.85 40.78 -60.01
CA THR A 602 9.00 41.67 -59.18
C THR A 602 9.33 41.60 -57.69
N ASN A 603 10.60 41.85 -57.33
CA ASN A 603 11.03 41.97 -55.93
C ASN A 603 10.19 43.03 -55.20
N ALA A 604 9.20 42.59 -54.43
CA ALA A 604 8.22 43.44 -53.77
C ALA A 604 8.06 43.03 -52.31
N ILE A 605 8.02 44.02 -51.42
CA ILE A 605 8.00 43.85 -49.96
C ILE A 605 6.91 44.75 -49.40
N GLY A 606 6.17 44.26 -48.41
CA GLY A 606 5.32 45.08 -47.56
C GLY A 606 5.71 44.85 -46.11
N LEU A 607 5.85 45.93 -45.33
CA LEU A 607 6.17 45.91 -43.90
C LEU A 607 5.25 46.89 -43.16
N LEU A 608 4.84 46.52 -41.96
CA LEU A 608 4.37 47.44 -40.94
C LEU A 608 5.50 47.58 -39.91
N THR A 609 5.94 48.80 -39.62
CA THR A 609 7.06 49.10 -38.70
C THR A 609 6.59 50.07 -37.63
N TYR A 610 6.79 49.75 -36.35
CA TYR A 610 6.46 50.66 -35.25
C TYR A 610 7.53 51.73 -35.07
N LEU A 611 7.11 52.98 -34.93
CA LEU A 611 8.00 54.13 -34.85
C LEU A 611 8.14 54.59 -33.39
N GLN A 612 8.73 53.73 -32.55
CA GLN A 612 8.79 53.93 -31.09
C GLN A 612 9.43 55.27 -30.66
N ASP A 613 10.32 55.83 -31.49
CA ASP A 613 11.04 57.10 -31.24
C ASP A 613 10.42 58.33 -31.94
N ASP A 614 9.33 58.18 -32.72
CA ASP A 614 8.70 59.29 -33.46
C ASP A 614 7.42 59.78 -32.74
N PRO A 615 7.39 61.01 -32.19
CA PRO A 615 6.19 61.53 -31.50
C PRO A 615 5.04 61.88 -32.45
N ASP A 616 5.28 61.98 -33.76
CA ASP A 616 4.26 62.33 -34.74
C ASP A 616 3.46 61.11 -35.24
N TYR A 617 4.00 59.88 -35.17
CA TYR A 617 3.39 58.68 -35.77
C TYR A 617 3.56 57.41 -34.90
N ASP A 618 2.52 56.59 -34.79
CA ASP A 618 2.56 55.33 -34.03
C ASP A 618 3.32 54.24 -34.81
N TYR A 619 3.04 54.14 -36.11
CA TYR A 619 3.66 53.17 -37.02
C TYR A 619 3.54 53.60 -38.49
N GLN A 620 4.40 53.01 -39.33
CA GLN A 620 4.43 53.16 -40.77
C GLN A 620 4.01 51.85 -41.45
N ILE A 621 3.15 51.95 -42.47
CA ILE A 621 2.84 50.87 -43.40
C ILE A 621 3.57 51.18 -44.71
N GLY A 622 4.66 50.48 -44.98
CA GLY A 622 5.48 50.67 -46.17
C GLY A 622 5.33 49.55 -47.18
N TYR A 623 5.31 49.92 -48.46
CA TYR A 623 5.30 49.01 -49.59
C TYR A 623 6.42 49.40 -50.57
N TRP A 624 7.29 48.45 -50.88
CA TRP A 624 8.41 48.63 -51.81
C TRP A 624 8.27 47.69 -53.00
N VAL A 625 8.62 48.18 -54.19
CA VAL A 625 8.69 47.38 -55.41
C VAL A 625 9.90 47.77 -56.26
N LYS A 626 10.72 46.79 -56.64
CA LYS A 626 11.83 47.00 -57.59
C LYS A 626 11.30 47.16 -59.01
N VAL A 627 11.76 48.19 -59.71
CA VAL A 627 11.41 48.44 -61.12
C VAL A 627 12.23 47.49 -62.01
N GLN A 628 11.54 46.75 -62.87
CA GLN A 628 12.13 45.75 -63.77
C GLN A 628 13.30 46.29 -64.59
N ASN A 629 14.38 45.50 -64.67
CA ASN A 629 15.61 45.80 -65.41
C ASN A 629 16.34 47.09 -65.01
N THR A 630 16.11 47.61 -63.80
CA THR A 630 16.82 48.79 -63.24
C THR A 630 17.29 48.53 -61.79
N GLN A 631 18.04 49.47 -61.21
CA GLN A 631 18.33 49.50 -59.76
C GLN A 631 17.36 50.40 -58.97
N GLN A 632 16.29 50.86 -59.62
CA GLN A 632 15.31 51.75 -59.00
C GLN A 632 14.26 50.98 -58.21
N PHE A 633 13.82 51.58 -57.13
CA PHE A 633 12.73 51.14 -56.28
C PHE A 633 11.65 52.22 -56.24
N ILE A 634 10.40 51.79 -56.11
CA ILE A 634 9.28 52.65 -55.77
C ILE A 634 8.84 52.28 -54.36
N GLU A 635 8.71 53.28 -53.50
CA GLU A 635 8.19 53.19 -52.15
C GLU A 635 6.85 53.93 -52.06
N LEU A 636 5.90 53.32 -51.34
CA LEU A 636 4.64 53.91 -50.93
C LEU A 636 4.48 53.67 -49.43
N SER A 637 4.46 54.74 -48.65
CA SER A 637 4.54 54.71 -47.20
C SER A 637 3.42 55.53 -46.57
N TYR A 638 2.58 54.86 -45.76
CA TYR A 638 1.51 55.48 -44.99
C TYR A 638 1.93 55.60 -43.53
N TYR A 639 1.86 56.80 -42.98
CA TYR A 639 2.16 57.06 -41.58
C TYR A 639 0.85 57.17 -40.81
N VAL A 640 0.74 56.41 -39.73
CA VAL A 640 -0.49 56.26 -38.94
C VAL A 640 -0.34 56.95 -37.60
N LYS A 641 -1.39 57.65 -37.16
CA LYS A 641 -1.53 58.19 -35.81
C LYS A 641 -2.97 57.97 -35.34
N ASP A 642 -3.16 57.51 -34.11
CA ASP A 642 -4.46 57.21 -33.52
C ASP A 642 -5.31 56.24 -34.39
N GLY A 643 -4.64 55.33 -35.12
CA GLY A 643 -5.25 54.37 -36.04
C GLY A 643 -5.68 54.94 -37.41
N LEU A 644 -5.45 56.22 -37.68
CA LEU A 644 -5.76 56.89 -38.96
C LEU A 644 -4.48 57.21 -39.73
N VAL A 645 -4.52 57.07 -41.07
CA VAL A 645 -3.45 57.56 -41.94
C VAL A 645 -3.44 59.09 -41.90
N VAL A 646 -2.30 59.67 -41.55
CA VAL A 646 -2.11 61.14 -41.43
C VAL A 646 -1.10 61.71 -42.44
N ARG A 647 -0.27 60.86 -43.06
CA ARG A 647 0.62 61.21 -44.17
C ARG A 647 0.76 60.04 -45.13
N MET A 648 0.82 60.32 -46.43
CA MET A 648 1.18 59.37 -47.47
C MET A 648 2.38 59.93 -48.24
N ASP A 649 3.47 59.16 -48.27
CA ASP A 649 4.66 59.46 -49.07
C ASP A 649 4.76 58.43 -50.20
N TRP A 650 5.05 58.89 -51.41
CA TRP A 650 5.19 58.07 -52.60
C TRP A 650 6.38 58.55 -53.43
N LEU A 651 7.44 57.73 -53.50
CA LEU A 651 8.69 58.13 -54.14
C LEU A 651 9.33 57.02 -54.97
N ARG A 652 10.19 57.43 -55.90
CA ARG A 652 11.01 56.55 -56.74
C ARG A 652 12.47 56.99 -56.71
N TYR A 653 13.32 56.09 -56.22
CA TYR A 653 14.74 56.35 -55.96
C TYR A 653 15.61 55.19 -56.48
N GLU A 654 16.92 55.43 -56.63
CA GLU A 654 17.90 54.38 -56.89
C GLU A 654 18.55 53.97 -55.55
N SER A 655 18.73 52.66 -55.33
CA SER A 655 19.47 52.21 -54.15
C SER A 655 20.93 52.59 -54.29
N ALA A 656 21.49 53.21 -53.25
CA ALA A 656 22.94 53.34 -53.07
C ALA A 656 23.61 51.95 -52.92
#